data_AF-A4RTT0-F1
#
_entry.id   AF-A4RTT0-F1
#
_cell.length_a   1.000
_cell.length_b   1.000
_cell.length_c   1.000
_cell.angle_alpha   90.00
_cell.angle_beta   90.00
_cell.angle_gamma   90.00
#
_symmetry.space_group_name_H-M   'P 1'
#
loop_
_entity.id
_entity.type
_entity.pdbx_description
1 polymer ?
#
loop_
_entity_poly.entity_id
_entity_poly.type
_entity_poly.pdbx_seq_one_letter_code
_entity_poly.pdbx_strand_id
1 'polypeptide(L)'
;MKTFAATATEFRRYHSNSFNVALHLVTTPVAMASAMAMLETRWGAASARGAFWAYAAATMATNAGEGVKVATTVAWAMIARAAGAMCASGMTMWGMMGVFAAAYAGQEAAHAATGEKTYQASYMKFTNWPALLVEHTFYLLPLCLDAVMHMDESFLSWIVAHNYVVRGKLTSAEDRAAMKTIERFVTEEDPDRSCTAHWWHTRLAPKEKDAFTHIAHSAPVEKMFAERFRPDAWVVKPVYGMNEIYVASSHHNNNSDTVFYMEHIDGPWAVYPFCFLYRCMLAVNENVKVETIFTQEGSGGCLSDGDVVGFDFHREIHVIADRPVANPDRRITMKLHYCVYPKCFGPFGEALLHLSVMYNTVARKLFLNTIKPTGFWRFMAFMVLAVTNGAFLVSKYAGINNIASVAAIYAAGKYIHPYFFFAVTSYTHYCMYIATYHVREGINFGMFKRNVMFWKSLALTHLGLTYLKHFEFDIVSIAMIVCGYGLSTAATVALGIDQTYFGVELGKVKPNFVHGFPYNVVPHPMIIGSMVGLLGFHKMAGFRAALPYAIPVHCAMYFVHMCQEQFNDIYAANWGSSADVKAKVAARARTPARKISNKSATSRTPKKSPSRTPKKTPSRTPKKTPSRTPSRSSRRVSVAA
;
A
#
# COMPACT_ATOMS: atom_id res chain seq x y z
N MET A 1 -36.74 -0.85 -19.89
CA MET A 1 -35.51 -0.91 -19.07
C MET A 1 -34.46 -0.03 -19.71
N LYS A 2 -33.59 0.61 -18.93
CA LYS A 2 -32.39 1.28 -19.43
C LYS A 2 -31.41 0.25 -20.00
N THR A 3 -30.43 0.72 -20.76
CA THR A 3 -29.27 -0.11 -21.12
C THR A 3 -28.41 -0.35 -19.87
N PHE A 4 -27.75 -1.52 -19.80
CA PHE A 4 -26.87 -1.84 -18.67
C PHE A 4 -25.84 -0.73 -18.41
N ALA A 5 -25.20 -0.20 -19.46
CA ALA A 5 -24.21 0.87 -19.33
C ALA A 5 -24.77 2.17 -18.67
N ALA A 6 -26.04 2.49 -18.89
CA ALA A 6 -26.68 3.64 -18.24
C ALA A 6 -26.95 3.36 -16.76
N THR A 7 -27.53 2.20 -16.44
CA THR A 7 -27.79 1.77 -15.05
C THR A 7 -26.49 1.63 -14.25
N ALA A 8 -25.42 1.10 -14.85
CA ALA A 8 -24.08 1.01 -14.27
C ALA A 8 -23.48 2.39 -13.94
N THR A 9 -23.63 3.35 -14.84
CA THR A 9 -23.15 4.73 -14.63
C THR A 9 -23.89 5.44 -13.49
N GLU A 10 -25.16 5.10 -13.24
CA GLU A 10 -25.89 5.58 -12.07
C GLU A 10 -25.49 4.81 -10.80
N PHE A 11 -25.42 3.48 -10.85
CA PHE A 11 -25.07 2.60 -9.73
C PHE A 11 -23.72 2.95 -9.10
N ARG A 12 -22.68 3.23 -9.93
CA ARG A 12 -21.34 3.62 -9.46
C ARG A 12 -21.32 4.90 -8.60
N ARG A 13 -22.30 5.81 -8.75
CA ARG A 13 -22.43 7.03 -7.93
C ARG A 13 -22.80 6.75 -6.48
N TYR A 14 -23.25 5.53 -6.19
CA TYR A 14 -23.63 5.04 -4.86
C TYR A 14 -22.66 3.97 -4.33
N HIS A 15 -21.59 3.68 -5.09
CA HIS A 15 -20.65 2.58 -4.88
C HIS A 15 -19.22 3.03 -5.22
N SER A 16 -18.81 4.16 -4.65
CA SER A 16 -17.49 4.79 -4.85
C SER A 16 -16.45 4.35 -3.81
N ASN A 17 -16.89 3.69 -2.73
CA ASN A 17 -16.06 3.18 -1.67
C ASN A 17 -15.75 1.68 -1.88
N SER A 18 -14.47 1.31 -1.93
CA SER A 18 -14.06 -0.08 -2.11
C SER A 18 -14.52 -1.02 -0.99
N PHE A 19 -14.74 -0.53 0.22
CA PHE A 19 -15.25 -1.36 1.32
C PHE A 19 -16.71 -1.74 1.10
N ASN A 20 -17.52 -0.79 0.60
CA ASN A 20 -18.91 -1.05 0.24
C ASN A 20 -19.02 -2.06 -0.90
N VAL A 21 -18.24 -1.85 -1.98
CA VAL A 21 -18.22 -2.76 -3.15
C VAL A 21 -17.67 -4.15 -2.80
N ALA A 22 -16.64 -4.24 -1.96
CA ALA A 22 -16.09 -5.54 -1.53
C ALA A 22 -17.12 -6.35 -0.73
N LEU A 23 -17.89 -5.71 0.16
CA LEU A 23 -18.99 -6.37 0.87
C LEU A 23 -20.08 -6.82 -0.10
N HIS A 24 -20.50 -5.96 -1.04
CA HIS A 24 -21.50 -6.33 -2.07
C HIS A 24 -21.05 -7.50 -2.95
N LEU A 25 -19.75 -7.60 -3.30
CA LEU A 25 -19.20 -8.73 -4.03
C LEU A 25 -19.18 -10.05 -3.26
N VAL A 26 -19.45 -10.03 -1.94
CA VAL A 26 -19.68 -11.23 -1.13
C VAL A 26 -21.18 -11.44 -0.90
N THR A 27 -21.89 -10.41 -0.44
CA THR A 27 -23.30 -10.52 -0.04
C THR A 27 -24.24 -10.77 -1.22
N THR A 28 -24.00 -10.17 -2.39
CA THR A 28 -24.82 -10.42 -3.58
C THR A 28 -24.73 -11.88 -4.02
N PRO A 29 -23.54 -12.49 -4.25
CA PRO A 29 -23.43 -13.92 -4.54
C PRO A 29 -24.02 -14.84 -3.45
N VAL A 30 -23.85 -14.51 -2.16
CA VAL A 30 -24.42 -15.32 -1.06
C VAL A 30 -25.94 -15.28 -1.04
N ALA A 31 -26.56 -14.10 -1.24
CA ALA A 31 -28.00 -13.97 -1.37
C ALA A 31 -28.53 -14.74 -2.59
N MET A 32 -27.86 -14.64 -3.74
CA MET A 32 -28.24 -15.36 -4.96
C MET A 32 -28.09 -16.88 -4.81
N ALA A 33 -27.04 -17.35 -4.15
CA ALA A 33 -26.84 -18.78 -3.86
C ALA A 33 -27.91 -19.32 -2.91
N SER A 34 -28.27 -18.57 -1.87
CA SER A 34 -29.34 -18.92 -0.93
C SER A 34 -30.70 -18.96 -1.65
N ALA A 35 -31.01 -17.96 -2.48
CA ALA A 35 -32.21 -17.93 -3.29
C ALA A 35 -32.31 -19.15 -4.21
N MET A 36 -31.24 -19.45 -4.96
CA MET A 36 -31.17 -20.62 -5.82
C MET A 36 -31.33 -21.93 -5.04
N ALA A 37 -30.69 -22.09 -3.88
CA ALA A 37 -30.82 -23.27 -3.03
C ALA A 37 -32.26 -23.49 -2.53
N MET A 38 -32.98 -22.40 -2.19
CA MET A 38 -34.41 -22.47 -1.86
C MET A 38 -35.23 -22.95 -3.07
N LEU A 39 -34.90 -22.50 -4.29
CA LEU A 39 -35.57 -22.97 -5.51
C LEU A 39 -35.25 -24.44 -5.83
N GLU A 40 -33.99 -24.88 -5.69
CA GLU A 40 -33.61 -26.30 -5.86
C GLU A 40 -34.39 -27.19 -4.87
N THR A 41 -34.52 -26.73 -3.62
CA THR A 41 -35.25 -27.43 -2.55
C THR A 41 -36.76 -27.48 -2.82
N ARG A 42 -37.35 -26.44 -3.41
CA ARG A 42 -38.81 -26.33 -3.61
C ARG A 42 -39.32 -26.89 -4.94
N TRP A 43 -38.53 -26.82 -6.01
CA TRP A 43 -38.94 -27.16 -7.39
C TRP A 43 -37.99 -28.15 -8.10
N GLY A 44 -36.98 -28.65 -7.40
CA GLY A 44 -35.99 -29.59 -7.92
C GLY A 44 -34.83 -28.89 -8.64
N ALA A 45 -33.63 -29.50 -8.51
CA ALA A 45 -32.39 -28.92 -9.01
C ALA A 45 -32.40 -28.66 -10.53
N ALA A 46 -33.03 -29.51 -11.34
CA ALA A 46 -33.09 -29.33 -12.79
C ALA A 46 -33.84 -28.05 -13.19
N SER A 47 -35.05 -27.85 -12.66
CA SER A 47 -35.90 -26.68 -12.94
C SER A 47 -35.24 -25.38 -12.47
N ALA A 48 -34.72 -25.38 -11.24
CA ALA A 48 -34.06 -24.23 -10.65
C ALA A 48 -32.77 -23.85 -11.40
N ARG A 49 -31.94 -24.83 -11.78
CA ARG A 49 -30.72 -24.59 -12.60
C ARG A 49 -31.06 -24.13 -14.01
N GLY A 50 -32.11 -24.66 -14.62
CA GLY A 50 -32.58 -24.21 -15.94
C GLY A 50 -32.96 -22.72 -15.93
N ALA A 51 -33.80 -22.31 -14.96
CA ALA A 51 -34.18 -20.91 -14.77
C ALA A 51 -32.97 -20.01 -14.44
N PHE A 52 -32.07 -20.48 -13.57
CA PHE A 52 -30.86 -19.77 -13.19
C PHE A 52 -29.90 -19.54 -14.37
N TRP A 53 -29.64 -20.56 -15.19
CA TRP A 53 -28.77 -20.42 -16.37
C TRP A 53 -29.43 -19.61 -17.49
N ALA A 54 -30.76 -19.65 -17.62
CA ALA A 54 -31.49 -18.75 -18.52
C ALA A 54 -31.34 -17.28 -18.08
N TYR A 55 -31.45 -17.00 -16.78
CA TYR A 55 -31.18 -15.66 -16.22
C TYR A 55 -29.71 -15.25 -16.44
N ALA A 56 -28.75 -16.12 -16.14
CA ALA A 56 -27.34 -15.87 -16.39
C ALA A 56 -27.07 -15.52 -17.86
N ALA A 57 -27.58 -16.31 -18.81
CA ALA A 57 -27.48 -16.03 -20.24
C ALA A 57 -28.11 -14.69 -20.64
N ALA A 58 -29.26 -14.33 -20.04
CA ALA A 58 -29.90 -13.03 -20.27
C ALA A 58 -29.05 -11.85 -19.77
N THR A 59 -28.33 -11.99 -18.65
CA THR A 59 -27.37 -10.95 -18.20
C THR A 59 -26.15 -10.81 -19.12
N MET A 60 -25.80 -11.86 -19.86
CA MET A 60 -24.69 -11.87 -20.83
C MET A 60 -25.05 -11.21 -22.17
N ALA A 61 -26.33 -11.14 -22.51
CA ALA A 61 -26.85 -10.42 -23.69
C ALA A 61 -26.84 -8.89 -23.54
N THR A 62 -26.22 -8.35 -22.48
CA THR A 62 -26.12 -6.91 -22.21
C THR A 62 -24.98 -6.24 -22.98
N ASN A 63 -25.02 -4.92 -23.07
CA ASN A 63 -23.94 -4.10 -23.59
C ASN A 63 -22.81 -3.85 -22.57
N ALA A 64 -22.59 -4.78 -21.64
CA ALA A 64 -21.46 -4.77 -20.72
C ALA A 64 -20.14 -5.05 -21.45
N GLY A 65 -19.02 -4.57 -20.91
CA GLY A 65 -17.69 -4.89 -21.43
C GLY A 65 -17.33 -6.38 -21.23
N GLU A 66 -16.49 -6.92 -22.12
CA GLU A 66 -16.14 -8.36 -22.10
C GLU A 66 -15.52 -8.82 -20.79
N GLY A 67 -14.74 -7.97 -20.10
CA GLY A 67 -14.23 -8.25 -18.75
C GLY A 67 -15.35 -8.48 -17.73
N VAL A 68 -16.38 -7.62 -17.72
CA VAL A 68 -17.55 -7.76 -16.84
C VAL A 68 -18.33 -9.02 -17.18
N LYS A 69 -18.52 -9.34 -18.47
CA LYS A 69 -19.18 -10.57 -18.94
C LYS A 69 -18.45 -11.83 -18.46
N VAL A 70 -17.13 -11.91 -18.64
CA VAL A 70 -16.32 -13.04 -18.17
C VAL A 70 -16.40 -13.17 -16.65
N ALA A 71 -16.21 -12.09 -15.89
CA ALA A 71 -16.30 -12.11 -14.44
C ALA A 71 -17.70 -12.52 -13.93
N THR A 72 -18.76 -12.05 -14.61
CA THR A 72 -20.16 -12.40 -14.30
C THR A 72 -20.42 -13.87 -14.56
N THR A 73 -19.90 -14.44 -15.65
CA THR A 73 -20.01 -15.88 -15.95
C THR A 73 -19.32 -16.73 -14.88
N VAL A 74 -18.12 -16.34 -14.44
CA VAL A 74 -17.39 -17.04 -13.37
C VAL A 74 -18.15 -16.93 -12.04
N ALA A 75 -18.69 -15.75 -11.71
CA ALA A 75 -19.51 -15.56 -10.53
C ALA A 75 -20.79 -16.43 -10.56
N TRP A 76 -21.48 -16.53 -11.70
CA TRP A 76 -22.64 -17.42 -11.85
C TRP A 76 -22.29 -18.90 -11.60
N ALA A 77 -21.17 -19.39 -12.12
CA ALA A 77 -20.71 -20.76 -11.86
C ALA A 77 -20.38 -20.99 -10.37
N MET A 78 -19.79 -20.01 -9.68
CA MET A 78 -19.53 -20.08 -8.25
C MET A 78 -20.82 -20.07 -7.43
N ILE A 79 -21.80 -19.23 -7.78
CA ILE A 79 -23.11 -19.14 -7.12
C ILE A 79 -23.87 -20.48 -7.27
N ALA A 80 -23.91 -21.08 -8.46
CA ALA A 80 -24.53 -22.38 -8.66
C ALA A 80 -23.88 -23.50 -7.84
N ARG A 81 -22.54 -23.49 -7.71
CA ARG A 81 -21.81 -24.44 -6.87
C ARG A 81 -22.07 -24.21 -5.38
N ALA A 82 -22.17 -22.95 -4.94
CA ALA A 82 -22.49 -22.60 -3.55
C ALA A 82 -23.93 -23.02 -3.17
N ALA A 83 -24.90 -22.79 -4.06
CA ALA A 83 -26.28 -23.23 -3.88
C ALA A 83 -26.37 -24.76 -3.74
N GLY A 84 -25.73 -25.50 -4.66
CA GLY A 84 -25.65 -26.97 -4.57
C GLY A 84 -24.96 -27.48 -3.30
N ALA A 85 -23.97 -26.75 -2.79
CA ALA A 85 -23.31 -27.08 -1.52
C ALA A 85 -24.20 -26.82 -0.29
N MET A 86 -25.03 -25.77 -0.30
CA MET A 86 -26.05 -25.53 0.74
C MET A 86 -27.11 -26.63 0.79
N CYS A 87 -27.59 -27.10 -0.37
CA CYS A 87 -28.49 -28.25 -0.43
C CYS A 87 -27.80 -29.53 0.04
N ALA A 88 -26.56 -29.79 -0.40
CA ALA A 88 -25.81 -30.99 -0.04
C ALA A 88 -25.40 -31.06 1.45
N SER A 89 -25.28 -29.92 2.13
CA SER A 89 -25.02 -29.89 3.59
C SER A 89 -26.26 -30.14 4.45
N GLY A 90 -27.42 -30.37 3.84
CA GLY A 90 -28.69 -30.57 4.55
C GLY A 90 -29.22 -29.29 5.21
N MET A 91 -28.81 -28.11 4.73
CA MET A 91 -29.33 -26.83 5.24
C MET A 91 -30.86 -26.77 5.06
N THR A 92 -31.58 -26.39 6.11
CA THR A 92 -33.04 -26.27 6.04
C THR A 92 -33.47 -25.02 5.27
N MET A 93 -34.71 -24.99 4.78
CA MET A 93 -35.31 -23.80 4.14
C MET A 93 -35.17 -22.55 5.04
N TRP A 94 -35.41 -22.68 6.34
CA TRP A 94 -35.20 -21.61 7.32
C TRP A 94 -33.74 -21.16 7.45
N GLY A 95 -32.79 -22.10 7.37
CA GLY A 95 -31.36 -21.79 7.31
C GLY A 95 -31.00 -20.98 6.06
N MET A 96 -31.50 -21.40 4.89
CA MET A 96 -31.29 -20.67 3.63
C MET A 96 -31.92 -19.28 3.66
N MET A 97 -33.14 -19.14 4.20
CA MET A 97 -33.78 -17.83 4.43
C MET A 97 -32.97 -16.95 5.38
N GLY A 98 -32.41 -17.53 6.44
CA GLY A 98 -31.55 -16.82 7.39
C GLY A 98 -30.27 -16.30 6.75
N VAL A 99 -29.60 -17.10 5.91
CA VAL A 99 -28.41 -16.67 5.15
C VAL A 99 -28.78 -15.61 4.11
N PHE A 100 -29.91 -15.75 3.40
CA PHE A 100 -30.41 -14.73 2.49
C PHE A 100 -30.66 -13.39 3.20
N ALA A 101 -31.37 -13.41 4.33
CA ALA A 101 -31.67 -12.23 5.12
C ALA A 101 -30.42 -11.56 5.69
N ALA A 102 -29.45 -12.35 6.19
CA ALA A 102 -28.17 -11.84 6.66
C ALA A 102 -27.34 -11.21 5.53
N ALA A 103 -27.34 -11.81 4.34
CA ALA A 103 -26.66 -11.26 3.17
C ALA A 103 -27.33 -9.96 2.67
N TYR A 104 -28.67 -9.91 2.64
CA TYR A 104 -29.41 -8.69 2.30
C TYR A 104 -29.15 -7.57 3.31
N ALA A 105 -29.27 -7.85 4.62
CA ALA A 105 -28.95 -6.88 5.67
C ALA A 105 -27.47 -6.45 5.64
N GLY A 106 -26.56 -7.32 5.21
CA GLY A 106 -25.15 -7.00 4.99
C GLY A 106 -24.89 -5.95 3.92
N GLN A 107 -25.76 -5.84 2.90
CA GLN A 107 -25.68 -4.79 1.87
C GLN A 107 -26.03 -3.41 2.47
N GLU A 108 -27.13 -3.33 3.21
CA GLU A 108 -27.51 -2.11 3.94
C GLU A 108 -26.48 -1.73 5.01
N ALA A 109 -25.91 -2.72 5.72
CA ALA A 109 -24.83 -2.49 6.69
C ALA A 109 -23.54 -1.97 6.03
N ALA A 110 -23.23 -2.38 4.79
CA ALA A 110 -22.09 -1.88 4.04
C ALA A 110 -22.23 -0.38 3.72
N HIS A 111 -23.42 0.02 3.26
CA HIS A 111 -23.79 1.43 3.05
C HIS A 111 -23.76 2.25 4.35
N ALA A 112 -24.35 1.73 5.42
CA ALA A 112 -24.35 2.40 6.74
C ALA A 112 -22.92 2.57 7.30
N ALA A 113 -22.04 1.59 7.11
CA ALA A 113 -20.66 1.65 7.56
C ALA A 113 -19.81 2.66 6.76
N THR A 114 -20.05 2.82 5.46
CA THR A 114 -19.30 3.76 4.60
C THR A 114 -19.92 5.16 4.51
N GLY A 115 -21.17 5.33 4.93
CA GLY A 115 -21.94 6.58 4.76
C GLY A 115 -22.44 6.81 3.33
N GLU A 116 -22.29 5.83 2.43
CA GLU A 116 -22.83 5.91 1.07
C GLU A 116 -24.34 5.64 1.07
N LYS A 117 -25.11 6.47 0.36
CA LYS A 117 -26.55 6.20 0.15
C LYS A 117 -26.73 4.96 -0.74
N THR A 118 -27.82 4.22 -0.57
CA THR A 118 -28.13 3.09 -1.47
C THR A 118 -28.60 3.59 -2.83
N TYR A 119 -28.28 2.85 -3.90
CA TYR A 119 -28.84 3.15 -5.23
C TYR A 119 -30.38 3.00 -5.22
N GLN A 120 -30.91 2.05 -4.45
CA GLN A 120 -32.35 1.84 -4.27
C GLN A 120 -33.07 3.09 -3.73
N ALA A 121 -32.51 3.75 -2.72
CA ALA A 121 -33.08 4.98 -2.17
C ALA A 121 -33.15 6.13 -3.20
N SER A 122 -32.35 6.10 -4.28
CA SER A 122 -32.40 7.12 -5.33
C SER A 122 -33.71 7.09 -6.13
N TYR A 123 -34.31 5.91 -6.31
CA TYR A 123 -35.44 5.71 -7.21
C TYR A 123 -36.76 5.31 -6.52
N MET A 124 -36.74 4.88 -5.26
CA MET A 124 -37.96 4.53 -4.49
C MET A 124 -39.02 5.66 -4.42
N LYS A 125 -38.61 6.91 -4.63
CA LYS A 125 -39.50 8.09 -4.68
C LYS A 125 -40.31 8.23 -5.97
N PHE A 126 -40.02 7.47 -7.02
CA PHE A 126 -40.72 7.55 -8.30
C PHE A 126 -41.88 6.55 -8.39
N THR A 127 -42.96 6.89 -9.09
CA THR A 127 -44.14 6.01 -9.25
C THR A 127 -43.82 4.69 -9.94
N ASN A 128 -42.79 4.65 -10.80
CA ASN A 128 -42.30 3.46 -11.49
C ASN A 128 -41.20 2.70 -10.71
N TRP A 129 -40.98 2.98 -9.42
CA TRP A 129 -39.94 2.33 -8.62
C TRP A 129 -39.97 0.78 -8.64
N PRO A 130 -41.11 0.06 -8.76
CA PRO A 130 -41.09 -1.40 -8.80
C PRO A 130 -40.40 -1.93 -10.07
N ALA A 131 -40.61 -1.27 -11.21
CA ALA A 131 -39.93 -1.62 -12.46
C ALA A 131 -38.43 -1.32 -12.40
N LEU A 132 -38.04 -0.24 -11.71
CA LEU A 132 -36.63 0.11 -11.48
C LEU A 132 -35.96 -0.87 -10.48
N LEU A 133 -36.70 -1.39 -9.49
CA LEU A 133 -36.21 -2.45 -8.60
C LEU A 133 -36.01 -3.77 -9.34
N VAL A 134 -36.90 -4.13 -10.27
CA VAL A 134 -36.73 -5.31 -11.14
C VAL A 134 -35.48 -5.15 -12.02
N GLU A 135 -35.29 -3.99 -12.66
CA GLU A 135 -34.10 -3.69 -13.46
C GLU A 135 -32.81 -3.74 -12.63
N HIS A 136 -32.81 -3.11 -11.44
CA HIS A 136 -31.68 -3.13 -10.52
C HIS A 136 -31.34 -4.56 -10.07
N THR A 137 -32.34 -5.35 -9.65
CA THR A 137 -32.15 -6.75 -9.24
C THR A 137 -31.63 -7.62 -10.38
N PHE A 138 -32.15 -7.42 -11.60
CA PHE A 138 -31.74 -8.15 -12.81
C PHE A 138 -30.28 -7.89 -13.22
N TYR A 139 -29.77 -6.68 -12.95
CA TYR A 139 -28.38 -6.33 -13.23
C TYR A 139 -27.46 -6.37 -12.00
N LEU A 140 -27.94 -6.71 -10.80
CA LEU A 140 -27.20 -6.49 -9.55
C LEU A 140 -25.79 -7.12 -9.56
N LEU A 141 -25.65 -8.39 -9.98
CA LEU A 141 -24.36 -9.07 -10.04
C LEU A 141 -23.37 -8.40 -11.03
N PRO A 142 -23.70 -8.20 -12.32
CA PRO A 142 -22.81 -7.47 -13.23
C PRO A 142 -22.61 -6.00 -12.83
N LEU A 143 -23.54 -5.34 -12.11
CA LEU A 143 -23.35 -3.99 -11.58
C LEU A 143 -22.28 -3.94 -10.48
N CYS A 144 -22.28 -4.89 -9.53
CA CYS A 144 -21.22 -4.98 -8.52
C CYS A 144 -19.84 -5.25 -9.16
N LEU A 145 -19.80 -6.07 -10.21
CA LEU A 145 -18.57 -6.39 -10.96
C LEU A 145 -18.10 -5.23 -11.85
N ASP A 146 -19.01 -4.48 -12.47
CA ASP A 146 -18.69 -3.26 -13.20
C ASP A 146 -18.17 -2.16 -12.26
N ALA A 147 -18.77 -2.01 -11.08
CA ALA A 147 -18.33 -1.04 -10.08
C ALA A 147 -16.88 -1.29 -9.63
N VAL A 148 -16.46 -2.54 -9.42
CA VAL A 148 -15.06 -2.82 -9.05
C VAL A 148 -14.07 -2.61 -10.21
N MET A 149 -14.51 -2.76 -11.46
CA MET A 149 -13.65 -2.53 -12.64
C MET A 149 -13.47 -1.05 -12.99
N HIS A 150 -14.34 -0.17 -12.49
CA HIS A 150 -14.35 1.26 -12.83
C HIS A 150 -14.13 2.19 -11.62
N MET A 151 -13.62 1.68 -10.50
CA MET A 151 -13.34 2.48 -9.31
C MET A 151 -11.87 2.87 -9.20
N ASP A 152 -11.60 4.11 -8.79
CA ASP A 152 -10.24 4.69 -8.71
C ASP A 152 -9.32 3.89 -7.76
N GLU A 153 -9.88 3.35 -6.68
CA GLU A 153 -9.20 2.48 -5.72
C GLU A 153 -10.06 1.25 -5.42
N SER A 154 -9.75 0.10 -6.02
CA SER A 154 -10.47 -1.16 -5.77
C SER A 154 -9.95 -1.89 -4.53
N PHE A 155 -10.70 -2.88 -4.03
CA PHE A 155 -10.25 -3.69 -2.88
C PHE A 155 -8.97 -4.49 -3.16
N LEU A 156 -8.61 -4.70 -4.44
CA LEU A 156 -7.32 -5.28 -4.81
C LEU A 156 -6.16 -4.40 -4.34
N SER A 157 -6.35 -3.07 -4.28
CA SER A 157 -5.34 -2.15 -3.74
C SER A 157 -5.03 -2.41 -2.26
N TRP A 158 -5.92 -3.04 -1.49
CA TRP A 158 -5.73 -3.26 -0.06
C TRP A 158 -4.62 -4.27 0.28
N ILE A 159 -4.33 -5.20 -0.64
CA ILE A 159 -3.26 -6.19 -0.50
C ILE A 159 -1.95 -5.74 -1.18
N VAL A 160 -1.96 -4.58 -1.84
CA VAL A 160 -0.78 -3.99 -2.48
C VAL A 160 0.09 -3.32 -1.42
N ALA A 161 1.41 -3.54 -1.49
CA ALA A 161 2.37 -2.89 -0.61
C ALA A 161 2.65 -1.45 -1.09
N HIS A 162 1.74 -0.54 -0.77
CA HIS A 162 1.84 0.87 -1.12
C HIS A 162 3.04 1.56 -0.47
N ASN A 163 3.54 2.59 -1.15
CA ASN A 163 4.45 3.58 -0.62
C ASN A 163 3.66 4.55 0.27
N TYR A 164 3.83 4.36 1.58
CA TYR A 164 3.26 5.22 2.61
C TYR A 164 4.20 6.35 3.02
N VAL A 165 5.37 6.52 2.39
CA VAL A 165 6.26 7.65 2.66
C VAL A 165 5.78 8.88 1.90
N VAL A 166 5.31 9.90 2.61
CA VAL A 166 4.77 11.17 2.07
C VAL A 166 5.81 12.29 2.18
N ARG A 167 5.75 13.29 1.29
CA ARG A 167 6.72 14.41 1.23
C ARG A 167 6.03 15.72 0.92
N GLY A 168 6.49 16.80 1.55
CA GLY A 168 6.05 18.17 1.27
C GLY A 168 7.18 19.17 1.50
N LYS A 169 6.95 20.44 1.14
CA LYS A 169 7.85 21.54 1.49
C LYS A 169 7.05 22.78 1.85
N LEU A 170 7.32 23.32 3.03
CA LEU A 170 6.77 24.59 3.52
C LEU A 170 7.51 25.74 2.84
N THR A 171 6.75 26.60 2.15
CA THR A 171 7.33 27.66 1.32
C THR A 171 6.67 29.03 1.47
N SER A 172 5.47 29.11 2.05
CA SER A 172 4.73 30.37 2.17
C SER A 172 5.40 31.33 3.17
N ALA A 173 5.00 32.60 3.15
CA ALA A 173 5.52 33.59 4.08
C ALA A 173 5.09 33.29 5.53
N GLU A 174 3.87 32.78 5.71
CA GLU A 174 3.30 32.40 7.02
C GLU A 174 4.01 31.18 7.59
N ASP A 175 4.20 30.12 6.78
CA ASP A 175 4.98 28.93 7.15
C ASP A 175 6.37 29.33 7.69
N ARG A 176 7.06 30.23 6.95
CA ARG A 176 8.41 30.69 7.28
C ARG A 176 8.43 31.55 8.55
N ALA A 177 7.41 32.37 8.78
CA ALA A 177 7.28 33.16 10.00
C ALA A 177 7.01 32.27 11.24
N ALA A 178 6.22 31.20 11.08
CA ALA A 178 6.01 30.19 12.11
C ALA A 178 7.31 29.40 12.38
N MET A 179 7.99 28.89 11.36
CA MET A 179 9.27 28.17 11.51
C MET A 179 10.33 29.04 12.18
N LYS A 180 10.46 30.31 11.77
CA LYS A 180 11.37 31.27 12.40
C LYS A 180 11.02 31.58 13.86
N THR A 181 9.75 31.43 14.25
CA THR A 181 9.34 31.55 15.66
C THR A 181 9.82 30.37 16.49
N ILE A 182 9.75 29.15 15.94
CA ILE A 182 10.31 27.93 16.55
C ILE A 182 11.84 27.99 16.62
N GLU A 183 12.51 28.40 15.53
CA GLU A 183 13.97 28.57 15.45
C GLU A 183 14.48 29.56 16.52
N ARG A 184 13.84 30.73 16.61
CA ARG A 184 14.19 31.76 17.60
C ARG A 184 13.98 31.25 19.04
N PHE A 185 12.86 30.59 19.33
CA PHE A 185 12.61 30.00 20.65
C PHE A 185 13.73 29.02 21.06
N VAL A 186 14.11 28.10 20.18
CA VAL A 186 15.21 27.15 20.42
C VAL A 186 16.57 27.86 20.57
N THR A 187 16.76 29.00 19.90
CA THR A 187 17.97 29.82 20.03
C THR A 187 18.00 30.59 21.35
N GLU A 188 16.85 31.07 21.83
CA GLU A 188 16.68 31.78 23.10
C GLU A 188 16.84 30.85 24.31
N GLU A 189 16.38 29.59 24.21
CA GLU A 189 16.57 28.56 25.26
C GLU A 189 18.01 28.02 25.35
N ASP A 190 18.84 28.25 24.32
CA ASP A 190 20.21 27.74 24.13
C ASP A 190 20.53 26.38 24.79
N PRO A 191 19.90 25.28 24.33
CA PRO A 191 20.15 23.95 24.91
C PRO A 191 21.61 23.52 24.77
N ASP A 192 22.09 22.74 25.74
CA ASP A 192 23.40 22.09 25.70
C ASP A 192 23.56 21.30 24.39
N ARG A 193 24.64 21.59 23.66
CA ARG A 193 24.97 20.96 22.37
C ARG A 193 25.46 19.52 22.55
N SER A 194 25.87 19.11 23.75
CA SER A 194 26.37 17.76 24.03
C SER A 194 25.28 16.69 24.04
N CYS A 195 24.01 17.07 24.26
CA CYS A 195 22.87 16.17 24.36
C CYS A 195 21.72 16.57 23.41
N THR A 196 20.64 15.79 23.39
CA THR A 196 19.43 16.14 22.63
C THR A 196 18.48 16.95 23.48
N ALA A 197 17.81 17.94 22.88
CA ALA A 197 16.79 18.75 23.56
C ALA A 197 15.40 18.55 22.94
N HIS A 198 14.36 18.58 23.79
CA HIS A 198 13.01 18.12 23.49
C HIS A 198 11.95 18.99 24.17
N TRP A 199 11.17 19.75 23.39
CA TRP A 199 10.02 20.51 23.90
C TRP A 199 8.71 19.98 23.29
N TRP A 200 7.72 19.71 24.14
CA TRP A 200 6.49 19.03 23.76
C TRP A 200 5.40 20.04 23.47
N HIS A 201 4.65 19.87 22.37
CA HIS A 201 3.58 20.79 21.95
C HIS A 201 2.60 21.13 23.08
N THR A 202 2.25 20.13 23.90
CA THR A 202 1.34 20.27 25.04
C THR A 202 1.88 21.14 26.18
N ARG A 203 3.18 21.48 26.17
CA ARG A 203 3.88 22.27 27.19
C ARG A 203 4.50 23.58 26.64
N LEU A 204 4.33 23.88 25.35
CA LEU A 204 4.80 25.14 24.77
C LEU A 204 3.97 26.33 25.29
N ALA A 205 4.61 27.48 25.42
CA ALA A 205 3.93 28.75 25.65
C ALA A 205 3.05 29.12 24.42
N PRO A 206 2.04 29.99 24.57
CA PRO A 206 1.03 30.21 23.53
C PRO A 206 1.60 30.55 22.14
N LYS A 207 2.54 31.49 22.06
CA LYS A 207 3.16 31.96 20.80
C LYS A 207 3.84 30.82 20.02
N GLU A 208 4.63 30.01 20.70
CA GLU A 208 5.35 28.87 20.12
C GLU A 208 4.40 27.72 19.80
N LYS A 209 3.37 27.52 20.64
CA LYS A 209 2.31 26.53 20.42
C LYS A 209 1.45 26.86 19.21
N ASP A 210 1.12 28.13 19.00
CA ASP A 210 0.34 28.61 17.85
C ASP A 210 1.16 28.47 16.56
N ALA A 211 2.45 28.86 16.58
CA ALA A 211 3.37 28.63 15.46
C ALA A 211 3.51 27.14 15.12
N PHE A 212 3.66 26.26 16.13
CA PHE A 212 3.71 24.81 15.94
C PHE A 212 2.40 24.30 15.34
N THR A 213 1.26 24.78 15.83
CA THR A 213 -0.08 24.34 15.38
C THR A 213 -0.35 24.77 13.95
N HIS A 214 0.00 26.00 13.56
CA HIS A 214 -0.06 26.48 12.18
C HIS A 214 0.75 25.56 11.25
N ILE A 215 2.00 25.24 11.60
CA ILE A 215 2.84 24.32 10.82
C ILE A 215 2.19 22.93 10.67
N ALA A 216 1.58 22.42 11.74
CA ALA A 216 0.93 21.11 11.77
C ALA A 216 -0.36 21.03 10.91
N HIS A 217 -0.94 22.17 10.53
CA HIS A 217 -2.08 22.30 9.61
C HIS A 217 -1.71 23.11 8.36
N SER A 218 -0.43 23.19 8.03
CA SER A 218 0.02 23.91 6.83
C SER A 218 -0.44 23.19 5.57
N ALA A 219 -0.85 23.95 4.55
CA ALA A 219 -1.37 23.38 3.30
C ALA A 219 -0.44 22.34 2.64
N PRO A 220 0.91 22.44 2.68
CA PRO A 220 1.80 21.38 2.19
C PRO A 220 1.71 20.07 2.99
N VAL A 221 1.47 20.14 4.30
CA VAL A 221 1.31 18.98 5.19
C VAL A 221 -0.05 18.31 4.96
N GLU A 222 -1.12 19.09 4.86
CA GLU A 222 -2.44 18.54 4.50
C GLU A 222 -2.43 17.90 3.11
N LYS A 223 -1.82 18.59 2.14
CA LYS A 223 -1.73 18.12 0.74
C LYS A 223 -1.01 16.78 0.62
N MET A 224 0.15 16.60 1.27
CA MET A 224 0.90 15.33 1.16
C MET A 224 0.14 14.14 1.74
N PHE A 225 -0.80 14.36 2.67
CA PHE A 225 -1.73 13.33 3.12
C PHE A 225 -2.91 13.15 2.15
N ALA A 226 -3.53 14.24 1.67
CA ALA A 226 -4.65 14.17 0.74
C ALA A 226 -4.30 13.50 -0.61
N GLU A 227 -3.05 13.62 -1.07
CA GLU A 227 -2.52 12.92 -2.25
C GLU A 227 -2.36 11.39 -2.04
N ARG A 228 -2.39 10.91 -0.79
CA ARG A 228 -2.19 9.49 -0.41
C ARG A 228 -3.40 8.84 0.25
N PHE A 229 -4.29 9.64 0.83
CA PHE A 229 -5.48 9.21 1.57
C PHE A 229 -6.65 10.12 1.20
N ARG A 230 -7.62 9.55 0.48
CA ARG A 230 -8.88 10.20 0.06
C ARG A 230 -9.59 10.91 1.23
N PRO A 231 -9.68 12.26 1.27
CA PRO A 231 -10.26 13.00 2.40
C PRO A 231 -11.74 12.70 2.66
N ASP A 232 -12.47 12.18 1.67
CA ASP A 232 -13.85 11.74 1.81
C ASP A 232 -13.97 10.40 2.55
N ALA A 233 -13.00 9.50 2.41
CA ALA A 233 -13.01 8.15 3.01
C ALA A 233 -12.13 8.00 4.27
N TRP A 234 -11.13 8.85 4.45
CA TRP A 234 -10.11 8.75 5.51
C TRP A 234 -10.18 9.91 6.51
N VAL A 235 -9.73 9.63 7.74
CA VAL A 235 -9.44 10.63 8.78
C VAL A 235 -7.91 10.79 8.85
N VAL A 236 -7.44 12.03 8.95
CA VAL A 236 -6.05 12.38 9.27
C VAL A 236 -6.10 13.29 10.50
N LYS A 237 -5.66 12.78 11.65
CA LYS A 237 -5.84 13.42 12.96
C LYS A 237 -4.48 13.70 13.63
N PRO A 238 -4.11 14.96 13.94
CA PRO A 238 -2.85 15.25 14.62
C PRO A 238 -2.83 14.67 16.04
N VAL A 239 -1.67 14.14 16.44
CA VAL A 239 -1.45 13.46 17.73
C VAL A 239 -0.55 14.32 18.62
N TYR A 240 -1.10 15.45 19.10
CA TYR A 240 -0.36 16.45 19.89
C TYR A 240 0.36 15.89 21.12
N GLY A 241 -0.10 14.77 21.69
CA GLY A 241 0.58 14.07 22.80
C GLY A 241 1.94 13.45 22.43
N MET A 242 2.28 13.36 21.14
CA MET A 242 3.57 12.89 20.63
C MET A 242 4.39 13.99 19.92
N ASN A 243 3.76 15.12 19.62
CA ASN A 243 4.38 16.22 18.88
C ASN A 243 5.47 16.94 19.70
N GLU A 244 6.65 17.09 19.12
CA GLU A 244 7.81 17.73 19.77
C GLU A 244 8.66 18.59 18.83
N ILE A 245 9.29 19.62 19.40
CA ILE A 245 10.48 20.27 18.84
C ILE A 245 11.69 19.47 19.33
N TYR A 246 12.55 19.06 18.41
CA TYR A 246 13.72 18.23 18.65
C TYR A 246 14.98 18.93 18.14
N VAL A 247 16.04 18.93 18.96
CA VAL A 247 17.37 19.41 18.61
C VAL A 247 18.38 18.28 18.77
N ALA A 248 19.17 18.03 17.74
CA ALA A 248 20.18 16.98 17.74
C ALA A 248 21.49 17.42 18.44
N SER A 249 22.16 16.48 19.11
CA SER A 249 23.48 16.67 19.71
C SER A 249 24.60 16.83 18.68
N SER A 250 25.74 17.39 19.10
CA SER A 250 26.98 17.46 18.32
C SER A 250 27.78 16.15 18.32
N HIS A 251 27.49 15.24 19.26
CA HIS A 251 28.20 13.98 19.44
C HIS A 251 27.23 12.81 19.59
N HIS A 252 27.54 11.68 18.94
CA HIS A 252 26.66 10.49 18.85
C HIS A 252 27.23 9.26 19.58
N ASN A 253 28.20 9.47 20.48
CA ASN A 253 28.93 8.39 21.14
C ASN A 253 28.30 8.02 22.49
N ASN A 254 28.01 6.72 22.68
CA ASN A 254 27.64 6.08 23.96
C ASN A 254 26.37 6.59 24.66
N ASN A 255 25.25 6.67 23.94
CA ASN A 255 23.91 6.85 24.54
C ASN A 255 22.84 6.01 23.80
N SER A 256 21.56 6.17 24.18
CA SER A 256 20.43 5.48 23.54
C SER A 256 20.22 5.83 22.07
N ASP A 257 20.79 6.93 21.56
CA ASP A 257 20.58 7.39 20.19
C ASP A 257 21.29 6.49 19.17
N THR A 258 22.19 5.61 19.62
CA THR A 258 22.75 4.52 18.79
C THR A 258 21.66 3.67 18.14
N VAL A 259 20.47 3.55 18.74
CA VAL A 259 19.32 2.86 18.14
C VAL A 259 18.90 3.49 16.81
N PHE A 260 18.98 4.82 16.68
CA PHE A 260 18.59 5.51 15.45
C PHE A 260 19.58 5.33 14.29
N TYR A 261 20.83 4.96 14.60
CA TYR A 261 21.88 4.61 13.63
C TYR A 261 21.86 3.13 13.22
N MET A 262 20.94 2.34 13.77
CA MET A 262 20.61 0.99 13.30
C MET A 262 19.33 1.03 12.46
N GLU A 263 19.12 0.03 11.59
CA GLU A 263 17.81 -0.14 10.94
C GLU A 263 16.75 -0.48 11.99
N HIS A 264 15.66 0.31 12.07
CA HIS A 264 14.61 0.12 13.06
C HIS A 264 13.22 0.56 12.56
N ILE A 265 12.20 0.21 13.34
CA ILE A 265 10.86 0.83 13.32
C ILE A 265 10.66 1.57 14.64
N ASP A 266 9.87 2.63 14.67
CA ASP A 266 9.71 3.45 15.87
C ASP A 266 8.76 2.83 16.92
N GLY A 267 7.77 2.01 16.52
CA GLY A 267 6.83 1.40 17.47
C GLY A 267 6.17 0.09 17.03
N PRO A 268 5.54 -0.63 17.95
CA PRO A 268 5.19 -2.04 17.78
C PRO A 268 3.80 -2.31 17.15
N TRP A 269 2.93 -1.30 17.03
CA TRP A 269 1.51 -1.48 16.68
C TRP A 269 1.23 -1.70 15.19
N ALA A 270 2.20 -2.29 14.48
CA ALA A 270 2.09 -2.66 13.07
C ALA A 270 0.95 -3.66 12.78
N VAL A 271 0.35 -4.28 13.80
CA VAL A 271 -0.75 -5.24 13.69
C VAL A 271 -2.12 -4.65 13.32
N TYR A 272 -2.28 -3.32 13.33
CA TYR A 272 -3.57 -2.65 13.06
C TYR A 272 -3.85 -2.49 11.55
N PRO A 273 -4.62 -3.36 10.88
CA PRO A 273 -4.85 -3.25 9.44
C PRO A 273 -5.53 -1.92 9.10
N PHE A 274 -5.10 -1.31 7.99
CA PHE A 274 -5.60 -0.04 7.47
C PHE A 274 -5.47 1.18 8.39
N CYS A 275 -4.96 1.06 9.61
CA CYS A 275 -4.67 2.19 10.49
C CYS A 275 -3.15 2.42 10.56
N PHE A 276 -2.75 3.68 10.46
CA PHE A 276 -1.36 4.12 10.39
C PHE A 276 -1.12 5.19 11.45
N LEU A 277 0.06 5.15 12.08
CA LEU A 277 0.56 6.28 12.84
C LEU A 277 1.71 6.89 12.05
N TYR A 278 1.54 8.09 11.56
CA TYR A 278 2.59 8.82 10.89
C TYR A 278 3.49 9.54 11.89
N ARG A 279 4.80 9.45 11.66
CA ARG A 279 5.77 10.45 12.13
C ARG A 279 6.21 11.28 10.92
N CYS A 280 6.03 12.58 11.02
CA CYS A 280 6.48 13.56 10.06
C CYS A 280 7.65 14.35 10.63
N MET A 281 8.81 14.23 10.00
CA MET A 281 10.03 14.96 10.33
C MET A 281 10.06 16.22 9.46
N LEU A 282 10.02 17.40 10.07
CA LEU A 282 10.07 18.70 9.40
C LEU A 282 11.35 19.45 9.81
N ALA A 283 12.18 19.82 8.83
CA ALA A 283 13.38 20.60 9.08
C ALA A 283 13.04 22.09 9.26
N VAL A 284 13.36 22.64 10.42
CA VAL A 284 13.11 24.06 10.74
C VAL A 284 14.22 24.94 10.18
N ASN A 285 15.46 24.43 10.16
CA ASN A 285 16.66 25.10 9.65
C ASN A 285 17.55 24.15 8.83
N GLU A 286 18.67 24.69 8.32
CA GLU A 286 19.51 23.97 7.35
C GLU A 286 20.19 22.74 7.96
N ASN A 287 20.04 21.61 7.29
CA ASN A 287 20.73 20.39 7.62
C ASN A 287 21.28 19.70 6.36
N VAL A 288 22.59 19.48 6.36
CA VAL A 288 23.39 18.90 5.28
C VAL A 288 24.15 17.65 5.72
N LYS A 289 24.28 17.44 7.04
CA LYS A 289 24.97 16.31 7.68
C LYS A 289 24.07 15.10 7.82
N VAL A 290 22.91 15.25 8.48
CA VAL A 290 22.12 14.08 8.91
C VAL A 290 21.11 13.73 7.83
N GLU A 291 21.14 12.50 7.34
CA GLU A 291 20.15 11.96 6.41
C GLU A 291 19.29 10.86 7.02
N THR A 292 18.02 10.80 6.62
CA THR A 292 17.12 9.69 6.92
C THR A 292 17.01 8.82 5.68
N ILE A 293 17.21 7.50 5.82
CA ILE A 293 17.17 6.52 4.74
C ILE A 293 16.00 5.56 4.97
N PHE A 294 15.09 5.47 4.01
CA PHE A 294 13.91 4.59 4.02
C PHE A 294 14.23 3.31 3.25
N THR A 295 14.57 2.25 4.00
CA THR A 295 15.23 1.06 3.45
C THR A 295 14.31 0.18 2.61
N GLN A 296 13.00 0.16 2.89
CA GLN A 296 12.03 -0.61 2.10
C GLN A 296 11.56 0.18 0.87
N GLU A 297 11.32 1.48 1.03
CA GLU A 297 10.89 2.36 -0.05
C GLU A 297 12.00 2.56 -1.12
N GLY A 298 13.25 2.70 -0.67
CA GLY A 298 14.44 2.78 -1.51
C GLY A 298 15.02 4.20 -1.72
N SER A 299 14.59 5.20 -0.95
CA SER A 299 15.14 6.57 -1.01
C SER A 299 15.57 7.11 0.36
N GLY A 300 16.24 8.26 0.35
CA GLY A 300 16.68 8.95 1.56
C GLY A 300 17.31 10.30 1.24
N GLY A 301 17.70 11.02 2.29
CA GLY A 301 18.44 12.27 2.14
C GLY A 301 18.36 13.18 3.37
N CYS A 302 19.09 14.28 3.32
CA CYS A 302 18.99 15.37 4.29
C CYS A 302 17.74 16.20 4.00
N LEU A 303 16.96 16.47 5.05
CA LEU A 303 15.90 17.47 5.05
C LEU A 303 16.53 18.82 5.40
N SER A 304 16.14 19.88 4.70
CA SER A 304 16.58 21.27 4.95
C SER A 304 15.36 22.21 4.98
N ASP A 305 15.53 23.48 5.34
CA ASP A 305 14.50 24.54 5.51
C ASP A 305 13.13 24.23 4.87
N GLY A 306 12.15 23.88 5.71
CA GLY A 306 10.76 23.62 5.33
C GLY A 306 10.49 22.26 4.67
N ASP A 307 11.50 21.43 4.40
CA ASP A 307 11.27 20.05 3.93
C ASP A 307 10.59 19.22 5.03
N VAL A 308 9.52 18.53 4.66
CA VAL A 308 8.81 17.60 5.54
C VAL A 308 8.67 16.23 4.88
N VAL A 309 8.93 15.18 5.65
CA VAL A 309 8.69 13.77 5.27
C VAL A 309 7.86 13.09 6.33
N GLY A 310 6.75 12.47 5.93
CA GLY A 310 5.96 11.56 6.76
C GLY A 310 6.23 10.09 6.42
N PHE A 311 6.25 9.23 7.41
CA PHE A 311 6.31 7.78 7.25
C PHE A 311 5.54 7.07 8.37
N ASP A 312 5.12 5.82 8.14
CA ASP A 312 4.44 5.01 9.17
C ASP A 312 5.44 4.57 10.25
N PHE A 313 5.30 5.17 11.44
CA PHE A 313 6.03 4.94 12.67
C PHE A 313 6.07 3.45 13.07
N HIS A 314 5.06 2.67 12.69
CA HIS A 314 4.99 1.25 13.01
C HIS A 314 5.59 0.33 11.95
N ARG A 315 5.83 0.79 10.72
CA ARG A 315 6.05 -0.12 9.57
C ARG A 315 7.22 0.23 8.66
N GLU A 316 7.58 1.50 8.54
CA GLU A 316 8.68 1.89 7.66
C GLU A 316 10.03 1.70 8.36
N ILE A 317 10.81 0.73 7.86
CA ILE A 317 12.17 0.50 8.36
C ILE A 317 13.07 1.61 7.83
N HIS A 318 13.62 2.38 8.76
CA HIS A 318 14.50 3.49 8.45
C HIS A 318 15.76 3.46 9.32
N VAL A 319 16.74 4.25 8.90
CA VAL A 319 18.01 4.45 9.60
C VAL A 319 18.47 5.89 9.41
N ILE A 320 19.14 6.44 10.41
CA ILE A 320 19.81 7.73 10.33
C ILE A 320 21.28 7.50 9.97
N ALA A 321 21.81 8.29 9.04
CA ALA A 321 23.22 8.29 8.68
C ALA A 321 23.80 9.71 8.71
N ASP A 322 25.09 9.80 9.04
CA ASP A 322 25.87 11.03 8.98
C ASP A 322 26.67 11.10 7.67
N ARG A 323 26.52 12.20 6.94
CA ARG A 323 27.42 12.57 5.83
C ARG A 323 28.71 13.19 6.39
N PRO A 324 29.84 13.10 5.66
CA PRO A 324 31.13 13.66 6.08
C PRO A 324 31.20 15.19 5.87
N VAL A 325 30.21 15.92 6.39
CA VAL A 325 30.10 17.38 6.37
C VAL A 325 29.57 17.87 7.73
N ALA A 326 29.97 19.06 8.16
CA ALA A 326 29.38 19.70 9.33
C ALA A 326 28.08 20.42 8.95
N ASN A 327 27.10 20.48 9.85
CA ASN A 327 25.99 21.42 9.72
C ASN A 327 26.47 22.84 10.06
N PRO A 328 25.88 23.90 9.45
CA PRO A 328 26.25 25.28 9.74
C PRO A 328 25.85 25.72 11.17
N ASP A 329 24.76 25.17 11.73
CA ASP A 329 24.42 25.29 13.16
C ASP A 329 23.71 23.99 13.66
N ARG A 330 23.20 23.99 14.89
CA ARG A 330 22.42 22.90 15.49
C ARG A 330 21.23 22.55 14.61
N ARG A 331 21.00 21.25 14.38
CA ARG A 331 19.83 20.78 13.59
C ARG A 331 18.58 20.90 14.45
N ILE A 332 17.64 21.75 14.03
CA ILE A 332 16.32 21.91 14.64
C ILE A 332 15.30 21.19 13.75
N THR A 333 14.48 20.34 14.34
CA THR A 333 13.49 19.53 13.62
C THR A 333 12.22 19.41 14.44
N MET A 334 11.06 19.63 13.82
CA MET A 334 9.78 19.32 14.44
C MET A 334 9.39 17.88 14.09
N LYS A 335 8.97 17.11 15.10
CA LYS A 335 8.32 15.82 14.90
C LYS A 335 6.82 16.03 15.08
N LEU A 336 6.09 15.96 13.98
CA LEU A 336 4.63 16.02 13.94
C LEU A 336 4.12 14.58 13.81
N HIS A 337 3.02 14.23 14.46
CA HIS A 337 2.44 12.89 14.39
C HIS A 337 0.97 12.95 14.00
N TYR A 338 0.53 11.99 13.21
CA TYR A 338 -0.86 11.91 12.72
C TYR A 338 -1.36 10.47 12.81
N CYS A 339 -2.53 10.24 13.39
CA CYS A 339 -3.23 8.96 13.25
C CYS A 339 -4.09 9.04 11.98
N VAL A 340 -3.96 8.03 11.11
CA VAL A 340 -4.64 7.95 9.82
C VAL A 340 -5.40 6.64 9.72
N TYR A 341 -6.71 6.71 9.49
CA TYR A 341 -7.60 5.54 9.47
C TYR A 341 -8.86 5.78 8.60
N PRO A 342 -9.49 4.73 8.06
CA PRO A 342 -10.78 4.86 7.37
C PRO A 342 -11.86 5.39 8.31
N LYS A 343 -12.77 6.25 7.84
CA LYS A 343 -13.85 6.81 8.67
C LYS A 343 -14.74 5.73 9.31
N CYS A 344 -14.97 4.63 8.60
CA CYS A 344 -15.70 3.46 9.10
C CYS A 344 -15.00 2.72 10.26
N PHE A 345 -13.70 2.96 10.49
CA PHE A 345 -12.88 2.29 11.51
C PHE A 345 -12.66 3.17 12.76
N GLY A 346 -13.46 4.22 12.97
CA GLY A 346 -13.30 5.23 14.03
C GLY A 346 -12.77 4.73 15.37
N PRO A 347 -13.50 3.86 16.11
CA PRO A 347 -13.05 3.34 17.41
C PRO A 347 -11.72 2.57 17.35
N PHE A 348 -11.44 1.88 16.23
CA PHE A 348 -10.22 1.10 16.03
C PHE A 348 -9.00 2.00 15.75
N GLY A 349 -9.20 3.10 15.00
CA GLY A 349 -8.19 4.13 14.77
C GLY A 349 -7.86 4.96 16.01
N GLU A 350 -8.87 5.31 16.82
CA GLU A 350 -8.68 5.98 18.11
C GLU A 350 -7.95 5.07 19.11
N ALA A 351 -8.24 3.76 19.12
CA ALA A 351 -7.49 2.80 19.94
C ALA A 351 -5.99 2.76 19.56
N LEU A 352 -5.65 2.77 18.27
CA LEU A 352 -4.27 2.87 17.80
C LEU A 352 -3.61 4.18 18.28
N LEU A 353 -4.31 5.31 18.20
CA LEU A 353 -3.83 6.61 18.67
C LEU A 353 -3.49 6.54 20.18
N HIS A 354 -4.42 6.06 21.00
CA HIS A 354 -4.22 5.95 22.45
C HIS A 354 -3.05 5.02 22.82
N LEU A 355 -2.96 3.84 22.20
CA LEU A 355 -1.86 2.91 22.42
C LEU A 355 -0.51 3.47 21.96
N SER A 356 -0.49 4.30 20.92
CA SER A 356 0.72 4.95 20.42
C SER A 356 1.21 6.05 21.36
N VAL A 357 0.32 6.91 21.86
CA VAL A 357 0.64 7.92 22.87
C VAL A 357 1.13 7.27 24.17
N MET A 358 0.46 6.19 24.60
CA MET A 358 0.86 5.40 25.77
C MET A 358 2.25 4.79 25.57
N TYR A 359 2.48 4.10 24.45
CA TYR A 359 3.78 3.51 24.12
C TYR A 359 4.89 4.56 24.09
N ASN A 360 4.69 5.69 23.39
CA ASN A 360 5.67 6.78 23.33
C ASN A 360 5.99 7.33 24.73
N THR A 361 4.98 7.47 25.59
CA THR A 361 5.14 7.93 26.98
C THR A 361 5.93 6.94 27.84
N VAL A 362 5.65 5.64 27.72
CA VAL A 362 6.35 4.58 28.47
C VAL A 362 7.77 4.38 27.94
N ALA A 363 7.94 4.26 26.62
CA ALA A 363 9.24 4.16 25.97
C ALA A 363 10.14 5.34 26.32
N ARG A 364 9.62 6.58 26.34
CA ARG A 364 10.37 7.75 26.80
C ARG A 364 10.86 7.63 28.24
N LYS A 365 9.99 7.21 29.18
CA LYS A 365 10.39 7.00 30.59
C LYS A 365 11.48 5.94 30.70
N LEU A 366 11.36 4.86 29.93
CA LEU A 366 12.35 3.80 29.84
C LEU A 366 13.69 4.30 29.28
N PHE A 367 13.67 5.02 28.15
CA PHE A 367 14.85 5.62 27.53
C PHE A 367 15.61 6.51 28.50
N LEU A 368 14.93 7.47 29.15
CA LEU A 368 15.55 8.39 30.12
C LEU A 368 16.26 7.64 31.26
N ASN A 369 15.65 6.57 31.78
CA ASN A 369 16.26 5.73 32.83
C ASN A 369 17.42 4.85 32.31
N THR A 370 17.55 4.67 30.99
CA THR A 370 18.60 3.87 30.35
C THR A 370 19.73 4.68 29.70
N ILE A 371 19.74 6.02 29.79
CA ILE A 371 20.83 6.87 29.22
C ILE A 371 22.17 6.58 29.93
N LYS A 372 22.17 6.36 31.25
CA LYS A 372 23.35 5.96 32.04
C LYS A 372 23.00 4.76 32.94
N PRO A 373 22.86 3.56 32.37
CA PRO A 373 22.21 2.44 33.06
C PRO A 373 23.13 1.79 34.11
N THR A 374 22.64 1.72 35.34
CA THR A 374 23.28 1.04 36.48
C THR A 374 22.37 -0.07 37.04
N GLY A 375 22.97 -1.16 37.52
CA GLY A 375 22.22 -2.31 38.06
C GLY A 375 21.15 -2.84 37.10
N PHE A 376 19.92 -2.98 37.60
CA PHE A 376 18.74 -3.43 36.84
C PHE A 376 18.51 -2.67 35.53
N TRP A 377 18.82 -1.36 35.47
CA TRP A 377 18.63 -0.58 34.25
C TRP A 377 19.53 -1.02 33.09
N ARG A 378 20.64 -1.74 33.35
CA ARG A 378 21.45 -2.37 32.28
C ARG A 378 20.71 -3.52 31.60
N PHE A 379 20.03 -4.34 32.40
CA PHE A 379 19.18 -5.40 31.86
C PHE A 379 18.01 -4.82 31.05
N MET A 380 17.36 -3.76 31.56
CA MET A 380 16.30 -3.07 30.83
C MET A 380 16.80 -2.44 29.51
N ALA A 381 17.99 -1.82 29.50
CA ALA A 381 18.60 -1.31 28.27
C ALA A 381 18.87 -2.43 27.25
N PHE A 382 19.40 -3.57 27.69
CA PHE A 382 19.58 -4.76 26.85
C PHE A 382 18.25 -5.30 26.30
N MET A 383 17.19 -5.34 27.13
CA MET A 383 15.85 -5.75 26.69
C MET A 383 15.28 -4.80 25.62
N VAL A 384 15.47 -3.47 25.74
CA VAL A 384 15.09 -2.52 24.70
C VAL A 384 15.79 -2.84 23.38
N LEU A 385 17.12 -3.00 23.40
CA LEU A 385 17.89 -3.32 22.19
C LEU A 385 17.46 -4.66 21.57
N ALA A 386 17.24 -5.69 22.39
CA ALA A 386 16.80 -7.01 21.94
C ALA A 386 15.40 -6.97 21.32
N VAL A 387 14.44 -6.26 21.94
CA VAL A 387 13.07 -6.12 21.43
C VAL A 387 13.03 -5.27 20.16
N THR A 388 13.76 -4.15 20.11
CA THR A 388 13.84 -3.30 18.90
C THR A 388 14.48 -4.07 17.74
N ASN A 389 15.59 -4.78 17.97
CA ASN A 389 16.21 -5.61 16.94
C ASN A 389 15.30 -6.77 16.49
N GLY A 390 14.61 -7.42 17.43
CA GLY A 390 13.62 -8.47 17.11
C GLY A 390 12.48 -7.94 16.24
N ALA A 391 11.90 -6.79 16.61
CA ALA A 391 10.84 -6.13 15.84
C ALA A 391 11.31 -5.68 14.44
N PHE A 392 12.55 -5.19 14.33
CA PHE A 392 13.21 -4.90 13.07
C PHE A 392 13.37 -6.15 12.19
N LEU A 393 13.98 -7.23 12.71
CA LEU A 393 14.22 -8.47 11.96
C LEU A 393 12.90 -9.08 11.47
N VAL A 394 11.90 -9.16 12.34
CA VAL A 394 10.55 -9.60 11.98
C VAL A 394 9.98 -8.71 10.88
N SER A 395 10.09 -7.39 10.99
CA SER A 395 9.56 -6.45 9.99
C SER A 395 10.31 -6.48 8.65
N LYS A 396 11.61 -6.81 8.66
CA LYS A 396 12.47 -6.90 7.47
C LYS A 396 12.19 -8.16 6.66
N TYR A 397 12.06 -9.31 7.32
CA TYR A 397 11.95 -10.61 6.64
C TYR A 397 10.52 -11.15 6.51
N ALA A 398 9.65 -10.94 7.51
CA ALA A 398 8.27 -11.44 7.50
C ALA A 398 7.24 -10.32 7.33
N GLY A 399 7.43 -9.19 8.00
CA GLY A 399 6.44 -8.14 8.17
C GLY A 399 5.41 -8.50 9.25
N ILE A 400 5.33 -7.69 10.32
CA ILE A 400 4.40 -7.92 11.45
C ILE A 400 2.94 -8.03 10.96
N ASN A 401 2.55 -7.23 9.97
CA ASN A 401 1.27 -7.33 9.26
C ASN A 401 0.98 -8.76 8.77
N ASN A 402 1.91 -9.40 8.05
CA ASN A 402 1.67 -10.72 7.46
C ASN A 402 1.52 -11.80 8.54
N ILE A 403 2.31 -11.73 9.61
CA ILE A 403 2.19 -12.64 10.76
C ILE A 403 0.81 -12.48 11.43
N ALA A 404 0.38 -11.24 11.66
CA ALA A 404 -0.94 -10.95 12.22
C ALA A 404 -2.07 -11.45 11.29
N SER A 405 -1.94 -11.25 9.98
CA SER A 405 -2.89 -11.80 8.99
C SER A 405 -2.93 -13.33 9.02
N VAL A 406 -1.79 -14.02 9.03
CA VAL A 406 -1.75 -15.50 9.14
C VAL A 406 -2.43 -15.98 10.43
N ALA A 407 -2.17 -15.33 11.57
CA ALA A 407 -2.81 -15.67 12.83
C ALA A 407 -4.33 -15.45 12.79
N ALA A 408 -4.79 -14.34 12.21
CA ALA A 408 -6.22 -14.04 12.04
C ALA A 408 -6.92 -15.02 11.09
N ILE A 409 -6.29 -15.36 9.95
CA ILE A 409 -6.81 -16.34 8.98
C ILE A 409 -6.84 -17.74 9.58
N TYR A 410 -5.86 -18.11 10.41
CA TYR A 410 -5.87 -19.37 11.14
C TYR A 410 -7.01 -19.42 12.17
N ALA A 411 -7.20 -18.35 12.95
CA ALA A 411 -8.27 -18.25 13.94
C ALA A 411 -9.66 -18.30 13.28
N ALA A 412 -9.88 -17.55 12.20
CA ALA A 412 -11.12 -17.56 11.43
C ALA A 412 -11.36 -18.92 10.73
N GLY A 413 -10.30 -19.53 10.18
CA GLY A 413 -10.38 -20.80 9.46
C GLY A 413 -10.94 -21.96 10.28
N LYS A 414 -10.75 -21.95 11.61
CA LYS A 414 -11.35 -22.93 12.54
C LYS A 414 -12.88 -22.96 12.48
N TYR A 415 -13.52 -21.87 12.07
CA TYR A 415 -14.97 -21.72 12.02
C TYR A 415 -15.54 -21.71 10.60
N ILE A 416 -14.70 -21.60 9.56
CA ILE A 416 -15.14 -21.47 8.17
C ILE A 416 -15.08 -22.81 7.43
N HIS A 417 -13.90 -23.42 7.34
CA HIS A 417 -13.71 -24.69 6.62
C HIS A 417 -12.34 -25.31 6.96
N PRO A 418 -12.19 -26.65 7.05
CA PRO A 418 -10.89 -27.28 7.35
C PRO A 418 -9.75 -26.86 6.39
N TYR A 419 -10.08 -26.61 5.12
CA TYR A 419 -9.10 -26.14 4.12
C TYR A 419 -9.05 -24.61 3.95
N PHE A 420 -9.81 -23.80 4.71
CA PHE A 420 -9.83 -22.34 4.57
C PHE A 420 -8.44 -21.74 4.77
N PHE A 421 -7.79 -22.09 5.88
CA PHE A 421 -6.45 -21.59 6.21
C PHE A 421 -5.46 -21.88 5.08
N PHE A 422 -5.39 -23.16 4.66
CA PHE A 422 -4.56 -23.61 3.54
C PHE A 422 -4.86 -22.86 2.24
N ALA A 423 -6.13 -22.70 1.86
CA ALA A 423 -6.51 -22.07 0.60
C ALA A 423 -6.10 -20.59 0.57
N VAL A 424 -6.38 -19.83 1.63
CA VAL A 424 -6.00 -18.40 1.69
C VAL A 424 -4.48 -18.24 1.70
N THR A 425 -3.76 -18.98 2.55
CA THR A 425 -2.29 -18.88 2.62
C THR A 425 -1.61 -19.31 1.33
N SER A 426 -2.18 -20.28 0.60
CA SER A 426 -1.63 -20.78 -0.67
C SER A 426 -1.75 -19.80 -1.84
N TYR A 427 -2.81 -18.98 -1.89
CA TYR A 427 -3.10 -18.16 -3.08
C TYR A 427 -2.82 -16.66 -2.91
N THR A 428 -2.64 -16.17 -1.68
CA THR A 428 -2.46 -14.73 -1.39
C THR A 428 -1.33 -14.08 -2.20
N HIS A 429 -0.21 -14.77 -2.43
CA HIS A 429 0.91 -14.20 -3.20
C HIS A 429 0.58 -13.96 -4.68
N TYR A 430 -0.30 -14.77 -5.30
CA TYR A 430 -0.80 -14.48 -6.66
C TYR A 430 -1.71 -13.26 -6.68
N CYS A 431 -2.59 -13.12 -5.70
CA CYS A 431 -3.43 -11.93 -5.58
C CYS A 431 -2.55 -10.67 -5.41
N MET A 432 -1.46 -10.75 -4.63
CA MET A 432 -0.49 -9.65 -4.50
C MET A 432 0.25 -9.37 -5.81
N TYR A 433 0.68 -10.39 -6.56
CA TYR A 433 1.27 -10.20 -7.89
C TYR A 433 0.30 -9.46 -8.81
N ILE A 434 -0.91 -10.01 -8.99
CA ILE A 434 -1.94 -9.51 -9.91
C ILE A 434 -2.36 -8.07 -9.56
N ALA A 435 -2.60 -7.80 -8.28
CA ALA A 435 -3.00 -6.47 -7.81
C ALA A 435 -1.86 -5.44 -7.95
N THR A 436 -0.62 -5.80 -7.62
CA THR A 436 0.53 -4.88 -7.74
C THR A 436 0.83 -4.57 -9.20
N TYR A 437 0.69 -5.57 -10.08
CA TYR A 437 0.85 -5.42 -11.53
C TYR A 437 -0.25 -4.60 -12.20
N HIS A 438 -1.45 -4.57 -11.60
CA HIS A 438 -2.55 -3.70 -12.03
C HIS A 438 -2.35 -2.25 -11.57
N VAL A 439 -1.94 -2.04 -10.31
CA VAL A 439 -1.75 -0.69 -9.74
C VAL A 439 -0.50 0.01 -10.28
N ARG A 440 0.66 -0.68 -10.33
CA ARG A 440 2.00 -0.26 -10.80
C ARG A 440 2.64 0.97 -10.16
N GLU A 441 1.88 2.03 -9.91
CA GLU A 441 2.36 3.27 -9.34
C GLU A 441 2.32 3.26 -7.80
N GLY A 442 3.10 4.12 -7.16
CA GLY A 442 3.09 4.26 -5.70
C GLY A 442 3.46 3.00 -4.91
N ILE A 443 4.26 2.07 -5.45
CA ILE A 443 4.62 0.81 -4.76
C ILE A 443 5.87 0.96 -3.87
N ASN A 444 5.79 0.48 -2.61
CA ASN A 444 6.94 0.22 -1.75
C ASN A 444 7.56 -1.14 -2.15
N PHE A 445 8.64 -1.07 -2.92
CA PHE A 445 9.19 -2.23 -3.61
C PHE A 445 9.84 -3.25 -2.67
N GLY A 446 10.53 -2.80 -1.61
CA GLY A 446 11.06 -3.68 -0.57
C GLY A 446 9.94 -4.39 0.18
N MET A 447 8.89 -3.66 0.55
CA MET A 447 7.73 -4.22 1.26
C MET A 447 6.95 -5.22 0.39
N PHE A 448 6.75 -4.93 -0.89
CA PHE A 448 6.13 -5.83 -1.87
C PHE A 448 6.89 -7.16 -1.95
N LYS A 449 8.19 -7.12 -2.25
CA LYS A 449 9.06 -8.31 -2.34
C LYS A 449 8.98 -9.15 -1.07
N ARG A 450 9.11 -8.53 0.11
CA ARG A 450 9.01 -9.21 1.41
C ARG A 450 7.67 -9.93 1.57
N ASN A 451 6.56 -9.23 1.34
CA ASN A 451 5.22 -9.80 1.50
C ASN A 451 5.02 -11.02 0.59
N VAL A 452 5.29 -10.87 -0.70
CA VAL A 452 5.12 -11.95 -1.67
C VAL A 452 6.03 -13.14 -1.35
N MET A 453 7.29 -12.91 -0.99
CA MET A 453 8.20 -13.97 -0.56
C MET A 453 7.69 -14.73 0.66
N PHE A 454 7.16 -14.03 1.67
CA PHE A 454 6.57 -14.64 2.87
C PHE A 454 5.38 -15.53 2.51
N TRP A 455 4.38 -15.00 1.78
CA TRP A 455 3.18 -15.76 1.41
C TRP A 455 3.49 -16.93 0.47
N LYS A 456 4.39 -16.75 -0.51
CA LYS A 456 4.86 -17.82 -1.39
C LYS A 456 5.60 -18.92 -0.63
N SER A 457 6.43 -18.56 0.36
CA SER A 457 7.13 -19.54 1.20
C SER A 457 6.15 -20.35 2.06
N LEU A 458 5.11 -19.71 2.60
CA LEU A 458 4.05 -20.40 3.34
C LEU A 458 3.25 -21.36 2.44
N ALA A 459 2.88 -20.92 1.23
CA ALA A 459 2.24 -21.75 0.22
C ALA A 459 3.07 -23.00 -0.12
N LEU A 460 4.35 -22.81 -0.49
CA LEU A 460 5.26 -23.92 -0.81
C LEU A 460 5.52 -24.83 0.39
N THR A 461 5.54 -24.29 1.61
CA THR A 461 5.66 -25.09 2.85
C THR A 461 4.44 -26.00 3.03
N HIS A 462 3.22 -25.50 2.80
CA HIS A 462 2.03 -26.34 2.85
C HIS A 462 2.07 -27.46 1.80
N LEU A 463 2.40 -27.14 0.54
CA LEU A 463 2.51 -28.16 -0.52
C LEU A 463 3.59 -29.20 -0.20
N GLY A 464 4.77 -28.76 0.25
CA GLY A 464 5.88 -29.63 0.62
C GLY A 464 5.55 -30.57 1.79
N LEU A 465 4.95 -30.04 2.88
CA LEU A 465 4.54 -30.86 4.01
C LEU A 465 3.43 -31.85 3.65
N THR A 466 2.46 -31.47 2.81
CA THR A 466 1.44 -32.41 2.32
C THR A 466 2.05 -33.49 1.42
N TYR A 467 3.01 -33.14 0.56
CA TYR A 467 3.72 -34.10 -0.27
C TYR A 467 4.51 -35.11 0.57
N LEU A 468 5.28 -34.64 1.55
CA LEU A 468 6.03 -35.52 2.46
C LEU A 468 5.10 -36.42 3.29
N LYS A 469 3.96 -35.90 3.75
CA LYS A 469 2.95 -36.68 4.50
C LYS A 469 2.31 -37.80 3.67
N HIS A 470 2.13 -37.58 2.37
CA HIS A 470 1.50 -38.51 1.45
C HIS A 470 2.50 -39.11 0.44
N PHE A 471 3.78 -39.19 0.83
CA PHE A 471 4.86 -39.53 -0.09
C PHE A 471 4.77 -40.97 -0.60
N GLU A 472 4.70 -41.09 -1.92
CA GLU A 472 4.76 -42.32 -2.69
C GLU A 472 5.91 -42.15 -3.69
N PHE A 473 6.81 -43.12 -3.81
CA PHE A 473 7.96 -42.99 -4.71
C PHE A 473 7.51 -42.98 -6.17
N ASP A 474 7.56 -41.80 -6.79
CA ASP A 474 7.29 -41.59 -8.21
C ASP A 474 8.42 -40.74 -8.80
N ILE A 475 9.30 -41.39 -9.57
CA ILE A 475 10.46 -40.74 -10.19
C ILE A 475 10.07 -39.62 -11.16
N VAL A 476 8.88 -39.71 -11.79
CA VAL A 476 8.37 -38.66 -12.69
C VAL A 476 7.91 -37.46 -11.86
N SER A 477 7.21 -37.68 -10.76
CA SER A 477 6.83 -36.63 -9.81
C SER A 477 8.06 -35.87 -9.27
N ILE A 478 9.08 -36.61 -8.81
CA ILE A 478 10.33 -36.03 -8.29
C ILE A 478 11.08 -35.27 -9.38
N ALA A 479 11.24 -35.85 -10.57
CA ALA A 479 11.92 -35.20 -11.69
C ALA A 479 11.21 -33.90 -12.13
N MET A 480 9.87 -33.88 -12.16
CA MET A 480 9.08 -32.68 -12.46
C MET A 480 9.27 -31.58 -11.41
N ILE A 481 9.29 -31.94 -10.11
CA ILE A 481 9.57 -30.98 -9.02
C ILE A 481 10.97 -30.39 -9.19
N VAL A 482 11.99 -31.24 -9.30
CA VAL A 482 13.40 -30.81 -9.38
C VAL A 482 13.68 -29.97 -10.65
N CYS A 483 13.26 -30.45 -11.82
CA CYS A 483 13.50 -29.74 -13.08
C CYS A 483 12.66 -28.46 -13.19
N GLY A 484 11.40 -28.49 -12.73
CA GLY A 484 10.51 -27.34 -12.76
C GLY A 484 11.00 -26.18 -11.88
N TYR A 485 11.23 -26.43 -10.59
CA TYR A 485 11.77 -25.40 -9.70
C TYR A 485 13.23 -25.06 -10.01
N GLY A 486 14.02 -26.00 -10.54
CA GLY A 486 15.36 -25.74 -11.07
C GLY A 486 15.35 -24.71 -12.20
N LEU A 487 14.41 -24.83 -13.15
CA LEU A 487 14.21 -23.87 -14.23
C LEU A 487 13.81 -22.48 -13.71
N SER A 488 12.89 -22.42 -12.73
CA SER A 488 12.49 -21.15 -12.09
C SER A 488 13.63 -20.48 -11.31
N THR A 489 14.45 -21.28 -10.63
CA THR A 489 15.65 -20.78 -9.92
C THR A 489 16.69 -20.27 -10.92
N ALA A 490 16.97 -21.00 -12.01
CA ALA A 490 17.87 -20.55 -13.07
C ALA A 490 17.40 -19.22 -13.70
N ALA A 491 16.09 -19.07 -13.93
CA ALA A 491 15.51 -17.82 -14.40
C ALA A 491 15.74 -16.66 -13.41
N THR A 492 15.52 -16.91 -12.12
CA THR A 492 15.75 -15.92 -11.04
C THR A 492 17.23 -15.54 -10.90
N VAL A 493 18.15 -16.50 -11.07
CA VAL A 493 19.60 -16.25 -11.06
C VAL A 493 20.01 -15.40 -12.27
N ALA A 494 19.47 -15.67 -13.46
CA ALA A 494 19.79 -14.93 -14.67
C ALA A 494 19.22 -13.50 -14.70
N LEU A 495 18.00 -13.29 -14.19
CA LEU A 495 17.38 -11.96 -14.08
C LEU A 495 17.84 -11.16 -12.85
N GLY A 496 18.22 -11.84 -11.77
CA GLY A 496 18.29 -11.25 -10.45
C GLY A 496 16.92 -11.13 -9.76
N ILE A 497 16.93 -10.98 -8.44
CA ILE A 497 15.72 -10.92 -7.60
C ILE A 497 14.86 -9.70 -7.95
N ASP A 498 15.45 -8.54 -8.21
CA ASP A 498 14.64 -7.32 -8.41
C ASP A 498 13.79 -7.38 -9.68
N GLN A 499 14.36 -7.81 -10.81
CA GLN A 499 13.59 -7.99 -12.04
C GLN A 499 12.63 -9.19 -11.96
N THR A 500 12.94 -10.21 -11.15
CA THR A 500 12.02 -11.33 -10.84
C THR A 500 10.72 -10.88 -10.15
N TYR A 501 10.74 -9.76 -9.43
CA TYR A 501 9.58 -9.22 -8.70
C TYR A 501 9.07 -7.89 -9.29
N PHE A 502 8.97 -7.82 -10.62
CA PHE A 502 8.48 -6.67 -11.39
C PHE A 502 9.30 -5.38 -11.25
N GLY A 503 10.59 -5.47 -10.91
CA GLY A 503 11.42 -4.29 -10.70
C GLY A 503 11.52 -3.38 -11.94
N VAL A 504 11.33 -3.92 -13.15
CA VAL A 504 11.39 -3.15 -14.40
C VAL A 504 10.07 -2.42 -14.67
N GLU A 505 8.97 -3.15 -14.52
CA GLU A 505 7.57 -2.76 -14.75
C GLU A 505 7.11 -1.72 -13.71
N LEU A 506 7.64 -1.81 -12.49
CA LEU A 506 7.47 -0.82 -11.42
C LEU A 506 8.47 0.37 -11.53
N GLY A 507 9.35 0.37 -12.53
CA GLY A 507 10.33 1.43 -12.79
C GLY A 507 11.40 1.58 -11.71
N LYS A 508 11.74 0.50 -11.00
CA LYS A 508 12.72 0.45 -9.89
C LYS A 508 14.12 0.02 -10.35
N VAL A 509 14.23 -0.82 -11.38
CA VAL A 509 15.49 -1.20 -12.04
C VAL A 509 15.40 -1.02 -13.56
N LYS A 510 16.55 -0.99 -14.24
CA LYS A 510 16.60 -0.94 -15.71
C LYS A 510 16.28 -2.32 -16.30
N PRO A 511 15.63 -2.40 -17.48
CA PRO A 511 15.45 -3.67 -18.18
C PRO A 511 16.78 -4.38 -18.45
N ASN A 512 16.92 -5.62 -18.01
CA ASN A 512 17.98 -6.54 -18.44
C ASN A 512 17.34 -7.67 -19.29
N PHE A 513 17.64 -7.69 -20.58
CA PHE A 513 17.14 -8.73 -21.49
C PHE A 513 18.13 -9.89 -21.52
N VAL A 514 17.76 -11.01 -20.91
CA VAL A 514 18.59 -12.22 -20.87
C VAL A 514 18.39 -13.02 -22.16
N HIS A 515 19.45 -13.12 -22.96
CA HIS A 515 19.48 -13.94 -24.18
C HIS A 515 20.12 -15.33 -23.97
N GLY A 516 20.55 -15.65 -22.74
CA GLY A 516 21.12 -16.94 -22.37
C GLY A 516 20.10 -17.88 -21.70
N PHE A 517 20.60 -19.01 -21.18
CA PHE A 517 19.77 -19.95 -20.43
C PHE A 517 19.17 -19.30 -19.16
N PRO A 518 17.90 -19.54 -18.83
CA PRO A 518 16.93 -20.41 -19.52
C PRO A 518 16.06 -19.74 -20.61
N TYR A 519 16.21 -18.43 -20.83
CA TYR A 519 15.34 -17.64 -21.71
C TYR A 519 15.51 -17.93 -23.21
N ASN A 520 16.65 -18.51 -23.62
CA ASN A 520 16.84 -18.98 -25.00
C ASN A 520 16.18 -20.35 -25.30
N VAL A 521 15.65 -21.05 -24.30
CA VAL A 521 15.01 -22.37 -24.45
C VAL A 521 13.51 -22.32 -24.18
N VAL A 522 13.08 -21.53 -23.19
CA VAL A 522 11.68 -21.46 -22.74
C VAL A 522 11.24 -20.00 -22.68
N PRO A 523 10.11 -19.60 -23.31
CA PRO A 523 9.68 -18.19 -23.36
C PRO A 523 9.39 -17.57 -21.98
N HIS A 524 8.79 -18.33 -21.06
CA HIS A 524 8.49 -17.90 -19.69
C HIS A 524 9.02 -18.93 -18.68
N PRO A 525 10.35 -19.04 -18.52
CA PRO A 525 10.98 -20.16 -17.80
C PRO A 525 10.58 -20.20 -16.32
N MET A 526 10.29 -19.04 -15.73
CA MET A 526 9.87 -18.93 -14.32
C MET A 526 8.41 -19.36 -14.09
N ILE A 527 7.49 -19.02 -14.99
CA ILE A 527 6.08 -19.43 -14.88
C ILE A 527 5.95 -20.90 -15.27
N ILE A 528 6.51 -21.28 -16.43
CA ILE A 528 6.48 -22.65 -16.94
C ILE A 528 7.20 -23.61 -15.98
N GLY A 529 8.39 -23.25 -15.49
CA GLY A 529 9.11 -24.04 -14.48
C GLY A 529 8.30 -24.23 -13.21
N SER A 530 7.68 -23.16 -12.69
CA SER A 530 6.83 -23.25 -11.51
C SER A 530 5.61 -24.12 -11.74
N MET A 531 4.96 -24.03 -12.91
CA MET A 531 3.82 -24.89 -13.28
C MET A 531 4.24 -26.36 -13.43
N VAL A 532 5.39 -26.66 -14.03
CA VAL A 532 5.92 -28.04 -14.11
C VAL A 532 6.22 -28.60 -12.72
N GLY A 533 6.87 -27.81 -11.85
CA GLY A 533 7.16 -28.21 -10.47
C GLY A 533 5.89 -28.45 -9.65
N LEU A 534 4.88 -27.59 -9.81
CA LEU A 534 3.55 -27.76 -9.24
C LEU A 534 2.85 -29.03 -9.76
N LEU A 535 2.87 -29.28 -11.06
CA LEU A 535 2.31 -30.51 -11.65
C LEU A 535 3.04 -31.76 -11.16
N GLY A 536 4.33 -31.67 -10.81
CA GLY A 536 5.07 -32.72 -10.14
C GLY A 536 4.45 -33.12 -8.79
N PHE A 537 4.02 -32.15 -7.97
CA PHE A 537 3.23 -32.44 -6.75
C PHE A 537 1.89 -33.14 -7.09
N HIS A 538 1.18 -32.66 -8.11
CA HIS A 538 -0.13 -33.21 -8.51
C HIS A 538 -0.08 -34.59 -9.16
N LYS A 539 1.08 -34.98 -9.71
CA LYS A 539 1.30 -36.28 -10.35
C LYS A 539 1.16 -37.44 -9.37
N MET A 540 1.65 -37.27 -8.13
CA MET A 540 1.57 -38.26 -7.06
C MET A 540 0.11 -38.50 -6.62
N ALA A 541 -0.29 -39.76 -6.48
CA ALA A 541 -1.69 -40.12 -6.27
C ALA A 541 -2.17 -39.73 -4.86
N GLY A 542 -1.41 -40.03 -3.81
CA GLY A 542 -1.72 -39.65 -2.43
C GLY A 542 -1.93 -38.14 -2.25
N PHE A 543 -1.07 -37.29 -2.85
CA PHE A 543 -1.23 -35.84 -2.81
C PHE A 543 -2.50 -35.39 -3.56
N ARG A 544 -2.75 -35.92 -4.76
CA ARG A 544 -3.92 -35.56 -5.57
C ARG A 544 -5.23 -35.97 -4.92
N ALA A 545 -5.26 -37.09 -4.18
CA ALA A 545 -6.41 -37.49 -3.38
C ALA A 545 -6.66 -36.54 -2.19
N ALA A 546 -5.60 -36.11 -1.51
CA ALA A 546 -5.70 -35.19 -0.37
C ALA A 546 -6.09 -33.75 -0.77
N LEU A 547 -5.51 -33.22 -1.86
CA LEU A 547 -5.69 -31.84 -2.31
C LEU A 547 -5.95 -31.75 -3.84
N PRO A 548 -7.08 -32.28 -4.34
CA PRO A 548 -7.34 -32.41 -5.78
C PRO A 548 -7.35 -31.09 -6.54
N TYR A 549 -7.77 -29.99 -5.90
CA TYR A 549 -7.87 -28.67 -6.54
C TYR A 549 -6.66 -27.76 -6.30
N ALA A 550 -5.73 -28.11 -5.40
CA ALA A 550 -4.67 -27.19 -5.00
C ALA A 550 -3.77 -26.77 -6.17
N ILE A 551 -3.19 -27.76 -6.85
CA ILE A 551 -2.30 -27.52 -7.99
C ILE A 551 -3.05 -26.94 -9.20
N PRO A 552 -4.23 -27.45 -9.62
CA PRO A 552 -5.02 -26.82 -10.67
C PRO A 552 -5.28 -25.32 -10.43
N VAL A 553 -5.61 -24.92 -9.20
CA VAL A 553 -5.82 -23.50 -8.87
C VAL A 553 -4.50 -22.71 -8.90
N HIS A 554 -3.38 -23.25 -8.40
CA HIS A 554 -2.08 -22.60 -8.57
C HIS A 554 -1.70 -22.39 -10.03
N CYS A 555 -1.89 -23.39 -10.89
CA CYS A 555 -1.66 -23.30 -12.32
C CYS A 555 -2.58 -22.27 -12.99
N ALA A 556 -3.86 -22.22 -12.61
CA ALA A 556 -4.80 -21.22 -13.09
C ALA A 556 -4.41 -19.79 -12.67
N MET A 557 -3.98 -19.57 -11.42
CA MET A 557 -3.52 -18.25 -10.96
C MET A 557 -2.22 -17.82 -11.66
N TYR A 558 -1.29 -18.75 -11.92
CA TYR A 558 -0.12 -18.48 -12.77
C TYR A 558 -0.52 -18.12 -14.20
N PHE A 559 -1.49 -18.82 -14.79
CA PHE A 559 -1.98 -18.53 -16.14
C PHE A 559 -2.70 -17.18 -16.22
N VAL A 560 -3.55 -16.84 -15.24
CA VAL A 560 -4.19 -15.51 -15.14
C VAL A 560 -3.15 -14.40 -15.08
N HIS A 561 -2.12 -14.57 -14.24
CA HIS A 561 -1.05 -13.59 -14.13
C HIS A 561 -0.20 -13.49 -15.41
N MET A 562 0.15 -14.61 -16.05
CA MET A 562 0.84 -14.63 -17.35
C MET A 562 0.01 -13.92 -18.44
N CYS A 563 -1.29 -14.19 -18.51
CA CYS A 563 -2.20 -13.48 -19.41
C CYS A 563 -2.25 -11.98 -19.09
N GLN A 564 -2.26 -11.61 -17.80
CA GLN A 564 -2.21 -10.21 -17.39
C GLN A 564 -0.92 -9.53 -17.88
N GLU A 565 0.24 -10.21 -17.82
CA GLU A 565 1.49 -9.70 -18.38
C GLU A 565 1.40 -9.54 -19.91
N GLN A 566 0.98 -10.59 -20.63
CA GLN A 566 0.92 -10.59 -22.10
C GLN A 566 -0.08 -9.57 -22.67
N PHE A 567 -1.26 -9.42 -22.05
CA PHE A 567 -2.30 -8.53 -22.54
C PHE A 567 -2.13 -7.07 -22.08
N ASN A 568 -1.42 -6.81 -20.96
CA ASN A 568 -1.29 -5.46 -20.41
C ASN A 568 0.13 -4.87 -20.45
N ASP A 569 1.19 -5.55 -20.94
CA ASP A 569 2.52 -4.91 -20.95
C ASP A 569 3.63 -5.44 -21.89
N ILE A 570 4.67 -4.60 -21.99
CA ILE A 570 5.99 -4.75 -22.67
C ILE A 570 5.97 -5.03 -24.19
N TYR A 571 5.17 -5.98 -24.68
CA TYR A 571 5.16 -6.35 -26.11
C TYR A 571 4.20 -5.54 -26.98
N ALA A 572 3.35 -4.71 -26.38
CA ALA A 572 2.67 -3.66 -27.12
C ALA A 572 3.72 -2.71 -27.73
N ALA A 573 3.63 -2.44 -29.04
CA ALA A 573 4.66 -1.73 -29.83
C ALA A 573 5.07 -0.33 -29.33
N ASN A 574 4.38 0.20 -28.31
CA ASN A 574 4.53 1.55 -27.78
C ASN A 574 5.34 1.66 -26.47
N TRP A 575 5.87 0.55 -25.93
CA TRP A 575 6.66 0.52 -24.69
C TRP A 575 7.89 1.46 -24.71
N GLY A 576 8.44 1.73 -25.90
CA GLY A 576 9.54 2.69 -26.11
C GLY A 576 9.14 4.05 -26.71
N SER A 577 7.92 4.19 -27.26
CA SER A 577 7.48 5.38 -28.02
C SER A 577 6.55 6.31 -27.23
N SER A 578 5.89 5.80 -26.18
CA SER A 578 5.02 6.60 -25.31
C SER A 578 5.84 7.68 -24.58
N ALA A 579 5.67 8.92 -25.03
CA ALA A 579 6.33 10.10 -24.46
C ALA A 579 6.07 10.22 -22.94
N ASP A 580 4.91 9.76 -22.46
CA ASP A 580 4.53 9.73 -21.05
C ASP A 580 5.42 8.85 -20.17
N VAL A 581 5.89 7.68 -20.64
CA VAL A 581 6.78 6.84 -19.83
C VAL A 581 8.14 7.51 -19.66
N LYS A 582 8.68 8.07 -20.76
CA LYS A 582 9.91 8.88 -20.72
C LYS A 582 9.73 10.15 -19.89
N ALA A 583 8.57 10.81 -19.95
CA ALA A 583 8.25 12.00 -19.16
C ALA A 583 8.09 11.67 -17.66
N LYS A 584 7.39 10.58 -17.29
CA LYS A 584 7.23 10.11 -15.90
C LYS A 584 8.57 9.71 -15.28
N VAL A 585 9.42 8.99 -16.01
CA VAL A 585 10.78 8.64 -15.56
C VAL A 585 11.66 9.90 -15.45
N ALA A 586 11.59 10.83 -16.41
CA ALA A 586 12.34 12.09 -16.36
C ALA A 586 11.84 13.06 -15.26
N ALA A 587 10.54 13.04 -14.94
CA ALA A 587 9.97 13.82 -13.85
C ALA A 587 10.42 13.29 -12.49
N ARG A 588 10.47 11.95 -12.29
CA ARG A 588 11.06 11.34 -11.09
C ARG A 588 12.57 11.61 -10.96
N ALA A 589 13.28 11.75 -12.09
CA ALA A 589 14.68 12.19 -12.11
C ALA A 589 14.88 13.70 -11.85
N ARG A 590 13.81 14.49 -11.65
CA ARG A 590 13.84 15.93 -11.34
C ARG A 590 13.55 16.28 -9.89
N THR A 591 13.23 15.32 -9.03
CA THR A 591 13.48 15.48 -7.58
C THR A 591 14.99 15.64 -7.39
N PRO A 592 15.50 16.62 -6.62
CA PRO A 592 16.92 17.00 -6.64
C PRO A 592 17.84 16.03 -5.88
N ALA A 593 17.91 14.78 -6.35
CA ALA A 593 19.05 13.91 -6.12
C ALA A 593 20.25 14.47 -6.92
N ARG A 594 20.97 15.42 -6.30
CA ARG A 594 22.18 16.03 -6.84
C ARG A 594 23.18 14.92 -7.21
N LYS A 595 23.35 14.66 -8.52
CA LYS A 595 24.32 13.70 -9.05
C LYS A 595 25.71 13.99 -8.48
N ILE A 596 26.20 13.13 -7.59
CA ILE A 596 27.62 13.08 -7.24
C ILE A 596 28.32 12.29 -8.33
N SER A 597 29.13 12.97 -9.14
CA SER A 597 30.01 12.30 -10.10
C SER A 597 31.22 11.75 -9.37
N ASN A 598 31.30 10.43 -9.22
CA ASN A 598 32.55 9.78 -8.82
C ASN A 598 33.60 9.97 -9.93
N LYS A 599 34.47 10.97 -9.76
CA LYS A 599 35.82 10.97 -10.33
C LYS A 599 36.80 10.71 -9.20
N SER A 600 37.36 9.50 -9.17
CA SER A 600 38.49 9.19 -8.29
C SER A 600 39.70 10.01 -8.72
N ALA A 601 40.21 10.85 -7.83
CA ALA A 601 41.47 11.53 -8.02
C ALA A 601 42.60 10.69 -7.39
N THR A 602 43.28 9.91 -8.21
CA THR A 602 44.58 9.32 -7.83
C THR A 602 45.66 10.41 -7.77
N SER A 603 46.60 10.23 -6.85
CA SER A 603 47.60 11.21 -6.47
C SER A 603 48.61 11.56 -7.58
N ARG A 604 49.02 12.84 -7.65
CA ARG A 604 50.43 13.23 -7.89
C ARG A 604 50.72 14.70 -7.54
N THR A 605 52.01 14.95 -7.32
CA THR A 605 52.64 16.09 -6.62
C THR A 605 52.67 17.43 -7.39
N PRO A 606 52.94 18.57 -6.70
CA PRO A 606 52.73 19.91 -7.24
C PRO A 606 53.92 20.48 -8.03
N LYS A 607 53.65 21.36 -9.01
CA LYS A 607 54.64 22.28 -9.60
C LYS A 607 54.06 23.67 -9.90
N LYS A 608 54.61 24.67 -9.19
CA LYS A 608 54.88 26.08 -9.53
C LYS A 608 53.91 26.88 -10.42
N SER A 609 53.47 28.03 -9.89
CA SER A 609 53.00 29.21 -10.66
C SER A 609 54.07 29.74 -11.64
N PRO A 610 53.68 30.59 -12.62
CA PRO A 610 53.86 32.02 -12.39
C PRO A 610 52.67 32.91 -12.83
N SER A 611 52.86 34.22 -12.67
CA SER A 611 51.86 35.30 -12.67
C SER A 611 51.35 35.76 -14.05
N ARG A 612 50.18 36.42 -14.06
CA ARG A 612 50.03 37.78 -14.67
C ARG A 612 48.77 38.52 -14.21
N THR A 613 48.89 39.85 -14.15
CA THR A 613 47.93 40.85 -13.63
C THR A 613 46.93 41.36 -14.71
N PRO A 614 45.92 42.21 -14.38
CA PRO A 614 44.63 42.23 -15.08
C PRO A 614 44.47 43.35 -16.14
N LYS A 615 43.34 43.33 -16.87
CA LYS A 615 42.89 44.47 -17.69
C LYS A 615 41.43 44.88 -17.39
N LYS A 616 41.18 46.18 -17.51
CA LYS A 616 39.94 46.89 -17.12
C LYS A 616 38.87 46.88 -18.24
N THR A 617 37.65 47.22 -17.80
CA THR A 617 36.43 47.58 -18.54
C THR A 617 36.63 48.70 -19.60
N PRO A 618 35.66 48.93 -20.51
CA PRO A 618 34.70 50.03 -20.24
C PRO A 618 33.23 49.76 -20.62
N SER A 619 32.36 50.67 -20.18
CA SER A 619 30.90 50.64 -20.23
C SER A 619 30.28 51.22 -21.51
N ARG A 620 29.00 50.92 -21.77
CA ARG A 620 28.05 51.87 -22.42
C ARG A 620 26.57 51.53 -22.21
N THR A 621 25.82 52.53 -21.76
CA THR A 621 24.35 52.70 -21.76
C THR A 621 24.04 54.03 -22.47
N PRO A 622 22.79 54.52 -22.63
CA PRO A 622 21.47 53.87 -22.69
C PRO A 622 20.66 54.28 -23.96
N LYS A 623 19.39 53.86 -24.11
CA LYS A 623 18.37 54.64 -24.86
C LYS A 623 16.94 54.41 -24.34
N LYS A 624 16.07 55.41 -24.57
CA LYS A 624 14.79 55.65 -23.87
C LYS A 624 13.54 55.10 -24.59
N THR A 625 12.47 55.03 -23.80
CA THR A 625 11.02 54.87 -24.06
C THR A 625 10.45 55.77 -25.18
N PRO A 626 9.22 55.52 -25.70
CA PRO A 626 8.03 56.08 -25.04
C PRO A 626 6.76 55.18 -24.95
N SER A 627 5.86 55.64 -24.09
CA SER A 627 4.54 55.10 -23.70
C SER A 627 3.45 55.15 -24.77
N ARG A 628 2.40 54.31 -24.62
CA ARG A 628 0.99 54.79 -24.71
C ARG A 628 -0.04 53.81 -24.10
N THR A 629 -0.85 54.32 -23.17
CA THR A 629 -2.20 53.83 -22.83
C THR A 629 -3.23 54.75 -23.52
N PRO A 630 -4.49 54.35 -23.76
CA PRO A 630 -5.53 54.77 -22.78
C PRO A 630 -6.79 53.86 -22.67
N SER A 631 -7.40 53.87 -21.47
CA SER A 631 -8.87 53.86 -21.18
C SER A 631 -9.83 52.75 -21.73
N ARG A 632 -11.05 52.53 -21.22
CA ARG A 632 -11.70 52.64 -19.88
C ARG A 632 -13.20 52.27 -20.03
N SER A 633 -13.66 51.17 -19.45
CA SER A 633 -15.06 50.93 -19.00
C SER A 633 -15.08 49.63 -18.20
N SER A 634 -15.71 49.44 -17.03
CA SER A 634 -16.91 49.98 -16.36
C SER A 634 -18.23 49.27 -16.70
N ARG A 635 -18.52 48.15 -16.00
CA ARG A 635 -19.87 47.91 -15.42
C ARG A 635 -19.78 47.05 -14.15
N ARG A 636 -20.85 47.06 -13.36
CA ARG A 636 -20.89 46.77 -11.91
C ARG A 636 -22.28 46.23 -11.55
N VAL A 637 -22.39 45.44 -10.46
CA VAL A 637 -23.66 44.95 -9.82
C VAL A 637 -24.42 43.92 -10.70
N SER A 638 -25.10 42.86 -10.22
CA SER A 638 -25.61 42.43 -8.89
C SER A 638 -25.29 40.92 -8.62
N VAL A 639 -25.57 40.20 -7.50
CA VAL A 639 -26.40 40.39 -6.27
C VAL A 639 -27.91 40.10 -6.51
N ALA A 640 -28.70 39.33 -5.73
CA ALA A 640 -28.58 38.58 -4.47
C ALA A 640 -29.52 37.33 -4.48
N ALA A 641 -29.68 36.70 -3.30
CA ALA A 641 -30.73 35.76 -2.87
C ALA A 641 -30.63 34.30 -3.35
#